data_AF-A0A9J6EUR8-F1
#
_entry.id   AF-A0A9J6EUR8-F1
#
_cell.length_a   1.000
_cell.length_b   1.000
_cell.length_c   1.000
_cell.angle_alpha   90.00
_cell.angle_beta   90.00
_cell.angle_gamma   90.00
#
_symmetry.space_group_name_H-M   'P 1'
#
loop_
_entity.id
_entity.type
_entity.pdbx_description
1 polymer ?
#
loop_
_entity_poly.entity_id
_entity_poly.type
_entity_poly.pdbx_seq_one_letter_code
_entity_poly.pdbx_strand_id
1 'polypeptide(L)'
;MRSGLLWTTLALASYGRQRVEKLKRLCGGSGGSADSVLERAEEQTRFLGFPTFFSSGRNVLAWQPASVIGCVHASEQSLGEACAQQTILEEALASEGKEHPLFSLPARYREWALVRGARDSALQALMEKLEECRRWSAMQSAAMSALSSGTAPERWLRVLNAEPALESVGSLAPLVEFLQSSGQLQLLQQTIISCAEPIDKDILRQVVPQPESGSDDDDDDRPQLSTGEIATACEQSEGELLAFVQQMRQAMHTAVDLLGTYAAIVVQGPPHGWHQPSHRLQHWQHWLEGLHQEFTLAKCQEVISEFHHHYGLGTEVTFSQAALAQHYELQSAVADCNSHIMAVLKRKQTEGPDYLPDAQTAVLSLAQGSNDGKTVADTETDTVTNENGEKERANEQLLEKQNPSQKPAVVAALLGALCPCAQNMVVLETTAAASAERLAELQFWGSDWFLQDLHMLAAVANEMGQALVQLDPPAETVKLCAVVESIYNVFAALLDVVVHFQNIILPEALKRSMEMSVLALVSSMHEPPLGGQGVVEFIGELTQQLHQKMTDGVPYEPTPALEDIKVALDELLKTDDTGLTPGKMLVQGFHGLFGKTATELSKFYALLEGIGLEWKCVDIVWNSYSLCPPHVDALDAYLKDVMFLQCLQCMHQIFSPPLLTGMAEDHAFLPVKHCIGTIYRVQMLGLPSFALSACLCAVLALPHGGSQSQLLLDTPASRTLESLSDGWEASSEAVLAVRSLESAQRHRDVLRRLDQAEGLLRVRLHRCQLRLAAHHWLHEEALPNPGGQTLPAR
;
A
#
# COMPACT_ATOMS: atom_id res chain seq x y z
N MET A 1 61.42 -60.63 -45.88
CA MET A 1 60.08 -60.13 -45.49
C MET A 1 58.91 -60.65 -46.36
N ARG A 2 59.12 -61.23 -47.57
CA ARG A 2 58.01 -61.80 -48.38
C ARG A 2 57.61 -63.25 -48.02
N SER A 3 58.44 -64.00 -47.30
CA SER A 3 58.11 -65.35 -46.82
C SER A 3 57.26 -65.35 -45.54
N GLY A 4 57.50 -64.41 -44.61
CA GLY A 4 56.75 -64.32 -43.35
C GLY A 4 55.26 -64.01 -43.54
N LEU A 5 54.93 -63.11 -44.47
CA LEU A 5 53.54 -62.73 -44.78
C LEU A 5 52.73 -63.89 -45.37
N LEU A 6 53.35 -64.71 -46.24
CA LEU A 6 52.73 -65.87 -46.88
C LEU A 6 52.42 -66.98 -45.86
N TRP A 7 53.34 -67.19 -44.89
CA TRP A 7 53.13 -68.14 -43.79
C TRP A 7 52.08 -67.67 -42.80
N THR A 8 52.01 -66.37 -42.48
CA THR A 8 50.92 -65.84 -41.64
C THR A 8 49.55 -65.91 -42.33
N THR A 9 49.47 -65.67 -43.65
CA THR A 9 48.20 -65.84 -44.40
C THR A 9 47.80 -67.30 -44.53
N LEU A 10 48.76 -68.22 -44.74
CA LEU A 10 48.49 -69.66 -44.77
C LEU A 10 48.12 -70.20 -43.38
N ALA A 11 48.76 -69.70 -42.31
CA ALA A 11 48.42 -70.06 -40.94
C ALA A 11 47.04 -69.52 -40.53
N LEU A 12 46.68 -68.29 -40.91
CA LEU A 12 45.34 -67.74 -40.69
C LEU A 12 44.26 -68.47 -41.52
N ALA A 13 44.56 -68.84 -42.77
CA ALA A 13 43.65 -69.62 -43.60
C ALA A 13 43.51 -71.08 -43.10
N SER A 14 44.57 -71.66 -42.56
CA SER A 14 44.59 -72.97 -41.90
C SER A 14 43.84 -72.94 -40.57
N TYR A 15 44.02 -71.89 -39.77
CA TYR A 15 43.32 -71.66 -38.50
C TYR A 15 41.83 -71.43 -38.74
N GLY A 16 41.48 -70.61 -39.74
CA GLY A 16 40.11 -70.42 -40.20
C GLY A 16 39.47 -71.72 -40.67
N ARG A 17 40.17 -72.54 -41.48
CA ARG A 17 39.67 -73.86 -41.90
C ARG A 17 39.47 -74.82 -40.73
N GLN A 18 40.45 -74.98 -39.84
CA GLN A 18 40.32 -75.84 -38.66
C GLN A 18 39.20 -75.39 -37.72
N ARG A 19 38.96 -74.09 -37.59
CA ARG A 19 37.84 -73.56 -36.79
C ARG A 19 36.49 -73.74 -37.47
N VAL A 20 36.37 -73.50 -38.78
CA VAL A 20 35.15 -73.82 -39.55
C VAL A 20 34.82 -75.30 -39.47
N GLU A 21 35.84 -76.17 -39.49
CA GLU A 21 35.68 -77.61 -39.38
C GLU A 21 35.35 -78.07 -37.95
N LYS A 22 35.83 -77.34 -36.93
CA LYS A 22 35.42 -77.50 -35.53
C LYS A 22 34.00 -76.99 -35.28
N LEU A 23 33.58 -75.92 -35.97
CA LEU A 23 32.22 -75.39 -35.96
C LEU A 23 31.24 -76.33 -36.68
N LYS A 24 31.62 -76.94 -37.81
CA LYS A 24 30.86 -78.02 -38.47
C LYS A 24 30.66 -79.24 -37.55
N ARG A 25 31.62 -79.55 -36.68
CA ARG A 25 31.48 -80.63 -35.69
C ARG A 25 30.61 -80.26 -34.48
N LEU A 26 30.57 -78.98 -34.10
CA LEU A 26 29.71 -78.50 -33.01
C LEU A 26 28.24 -78.34 -33.44
N CYS A 27 27.97 -78.03 -34.71
CA CYS A 27 26.62 -77.97 -35.30
C CYS A 27 26.11 -79.32 -35.83
N GLY A 28 26.86 -80.41 -35.67
CA GLY A 28 26.51 -81.73 -36.17
C GLY A 28 25.40 -82.38 -35.34
N GLY A 29 24.15 -81.99 -35.57
CA GLY A 29 23.04 -82.51 -34.76
C GLY A 29 21.60 -82.20 -35.17
N SER A 30 21.28 -81.35 -36.15
CA SER A 30 19.91 -81.33 -36.70
C SER A 30 19.88 -80.73 -38.10
N GLY A 31 19.46 -81.55 -39.07
CA GLY A 31 19.42 -81.19 -40.48
C GLY A 31 18.33 -80.16 -40.76
N GLY A 32 18.70 -79.06 -41.41
CA GLY A 32 17.75 -78.15 -42.07
C GLY A 32 18.09 -76.67 -41.99
N SER A 33 18.57 -76.16 -40.84
CA SER A 33 18.80 -74.71 -40.65
C SER A 33 20.28 -74.28 -40.75
N ALA A 34 21.20 -75.14 -40.31
CA ALA A 34 22.64 -74.87 -40.33
C ALA A 34 23.22 -74.71 -41.75
N ASP A 35 22.67 -75.40 -42.74
CA ASP A 35 23.10 -75.29 -44.15
C ASP A 35 22.78 -73.91 -44.74
N SER A 36 21.70 -73.25 -44.31
CA SER A 36 21.35 -71.90 -44.80
C SER A 36 22.23 -70.79 -44.21
N VAL A 37 22.74 -70.98 -42.99
CA VAL A 37 23.68 -70.07 -42.33
C VAL A 37 25.11 -70.31 -42.85
N LEU A 38 25.47 -71.56 -43.15
CA LEU A 38 26.72 -71.89 -43.83
C LEU A 38 26.73 -71.42 -45.29
N GLU A 39 25.63 -71.53 -46.03
CA GLU A 39 25.51 -70.97 -47.39
C GLU A 39 25.63 -69.44 -47.36
N ARG A 40 25.03 -68.75 -46.37
CA ARG A 40 25.22 -67.30 -46.21
C ARG A 40 26.64 -66.91 -45.81
N ALA A 41 27.32 -67.71 -44.99
CA ALA A 41 28.72 -67.49 -44.62
C ALA A 41 29.69 -67.80 -45.79
N GLU A 42 29.37 -68.80 -46.62
CA GLU A 42 30.08 -69.11 -47.87
C GLU A 42 29.81 -68.06 -48.97
N GLU A 43 28.61 -67.49 -49.04
CA GLU A 43 28.28 -66.36 -49.93
C GLU A 43 28.93 -65.04 -49.47
N GLN A 44 28.98 -64.76 -48.16
CA GLN A 44 29.69 -63.59 -47.63
C GLN A 44 31.21 -63.72 -47.80
N THR A 45 31.78 -64.92 -47.77
CA THR A 45 33.19 -65.15 -48.13
C THR A 45 33.45 -65.13 -49.64
N ARG A 46 32.45 -65.40 -50.49
CA ARG A 46 32.51 -65.11 -51.95
C ARG A 46 32.42 -63.60 -52.25
N PHE A 47 31.73 -62.82 -51.43
CA PHE A 47 31.64 -61.35 -51.56
C PHE A 47 32.88 -60.60 -51.07
N LEU A 48 33.75 -61.22 -50.28
CA LEU A 48 35.11 -60.75 -50.05
C LEU A 48 35.98 -61.16 -51.24
N GLY A 49 35.81 -60.42 -52.35
CA GLY A 49 36.43 -60.68 -53.63
C GLY A 49 37.92 -61.03 -53.52
N PHE A 50 38.25 -62.29 -53.76
CA PHE A 50 39.59 -62.67 -54.20
C PHE A 50 39.79 -62.06 -55.58
N PRO A 51 40.70 -61.07 -55.77
CA PRO A 51 40.94 -60.52 -57.09
C PRO A 51 41.70 -61.57 -57.89
N THR A 52 41.07 -62.10 -58.94
CA THR A 52 41.79 -62.69 -60.06
C THR A 52 42.56 -61.56 -60.76
N PHE A 53 43.79 -61.30 -60.32
CA PHE A 53 44.71 -60.42 -61.05
C PHE A 53 46.01 -61.16 -61.37
N PHE A 54 46.05 -61.75 -62.56
CA PHE A 54 47.24 -61.69 -63.38
C PHE A 54 47.23 -60.35 -64.13
N SER A 55 48.32 -59.60 -63.99
CA SER A 55 48.76 -58.44 -64.82
C SER A 55 47.81 -57.25 -65.00
N SER A 56 48.02 -56.15 -64.25
CA SER A 56 48.79 -54.98 -64.72
C SER A 56 48.97 -54.00 -63.55
N GLY A 57 50.01 -53.18 -63.60
CA GLY A 57 50.60 -52.54 -62.41
C GLY A 57 49.79 -51.45 -61.69
N ARG A 58 50.32 -51.12 -60.50
CA ARG A 58 50.06 -49.96 -59.62
C ARG A 58 48.80 -50.01 -58.73
N ASN A 59 48.98 -50.52 -57.51
CA ASN A 59 48.72 -49.84 -56.22
C ASN A 59 48.53 -50.87 -55.10
N VAL A 60 49.50 -50.97 -54.20
CA VAL A 60 49.39 -51.78 -52.98
C VAL A 60 48.73 -50.91 -51.92
N LEU A 61 47.40 -51.00 -51.80
CA LEU A 61 46.71 -50.52 -50.61
C LEU A 61 46.91 -51.55 -49.49
N ALA A 62 47.38 -51.05 -48.34
CA ALA A 62 47.73 -51.83 -47.17
C ALA A 62 46.52 -52.63 -46.65
N TRP A 63 46.65 -53.96 -46.65
CA TRP A 63 45.75 -54.85 -45.92
C TRP A 63 45.93 -54.62 -44.42
N GLN A 64 44.92 -54.09 -43.74
CA GLN A 64 44.90 -53.99 -42.28
C GLN A 64 44.31 -55.26 -41.67
N PRO A 65 45.08 -56.08 -40.93
CA PRO A 65 44.60 -57.33 -40.33
C PRO A 65 43.51 -57.14 -39.26
N ALA A 66 43.39 -55.93 -38.70
CA ALA A 66 42.48 -55.63 -37.59
C ALA A 66 41.00 -55.70 -37.99
N SER A 67 40.63 -55.32 -39.21
CA SER A 67 39.23 -55.37 -39.67
C SER A 67 38.74 -56.80 -39.87
N VAL A 68 39.60 -57.69 -40.39
CA VAL A 68 39.27 -59.09 -40.61
C VAL A 68 39.12 -59.85 -39.28
N ILE A 69 39.99 -59.58 -38.31
CA ILE A 69 39.89 -60.18 -36.97
C ILE A 69 38.62 -59.70 -36.26
N GLY A 70 38.25 -58.42 -36.40
CA GLY A 70 37.00 -57.88 -35.87
C GLY A 70 35.76 -58.53 -36.50
N CYS A 71 35.75 -58.73 -37.82
CA CYS A 71 34.67 -59.42 -38.51
C CYS A 71 34.56 -60.90 -38.09
N VAL A 72 35.69 -61.61 -37.96
CA VAL A 72 35.71 -63.01 -37.52
C VAL A 72 35.22 -63.14 -36.08
N HIS A 73 35.62 -62.23 -35.17
CA HIS A 73 35.11 -62.25 -33.80
C HIS A 73 33.60 -61.94 -33.72
N ALA A 74 33.11 -60.99 -34.52
CA ALA A 74 31.68 -60.72 -34.62
C ALA A 74 30.90 -61.93 -35.17
N SER A 75 31.45 -62.62 -36.18
CA SER A 75 30.86 -63.86 -36.70
C SER A 75 30.89 -65.01 -35.69
N GLU A 76 31.96 -65.12 -34.87
CA GLU A 76 32.05 -66.12 -33.81
C GLU A 76 31.05 -65.86 -32.68
N GLN A 77 30.85 -64.61 -32.27
CA GLN A 77 29.79 -64.25 -31.32
C GLN A 77 28.41 -64.56 -31.89
N SER A 78 28.13 -64.14 -33.13
CA SER A 78 26.85 -64.40 -33.79
C SER A 78 26.55 -65.90 -33.96
N LEU A 79 27.57 -66.71 -34.27
CA LEU A 79 27.40 -68.16 -34.36
C LEU A 79 27.21 -68.80 -32.97
N GLY A 80 27.92 -68.32 -31.95
CA GLY A 80 27.69 -68.75 -30.57
C GLY A 80 26.27 -68.45 -30.08
N GLU A 81 25.75 -67.26 -30.40
CA GLU A 81 24.37 -66.87 -30.14
C GLU A 81 23.37 -67.75 -30.92
N ALA A 82 23.62 -68.02 -32.20
CA ALA A 82 22.78 -68.88 -33.02
C ALA A 82 22.75 -70.33 -32.50
N CYS A 83 23.89 -70.88 -32.08
CA CYS A 83 23.94 -72.20 -31.46
C CYS A 83 23.16 -72.23 -30.14
N ALA A 84 23.28 -71.21 -29.29
CA ALA A 84 22.52 -71.13 -28.05
C ALA A 84 21.00 -71.04 -28.31
N GLN A 85 20.59 -70.25 -29.30
CA GLN A 85 19.19 -70.17 -29.74
C GLN A 85 18.68 -71.51 -30.29
N GLN A 86 19.51 -72.22 -31.05
CA GLN A 86 19.19 -73.55 -31.57
C GLN A 86 18.98 -74.56 -30.44
N THR A 87 19.86 -74.59 -29.42
CA THR A 87 19.69 -75.47 -28.25
C THR A 87 18.37 -75.19 -27.53
N ILE A 88 18.02 -73.93 -27.32
CA ILE A 88 16.77 -73.51 -26.68
C ILE A 88 15.54 -73.97 -27.50
N LEU A 89 15.61 -73.92 -28.83
CA LEU A 89 14.55 -74.40 -29.73
C LEU A 89 14.43 -75.93 -29.71
N GLU A 90 15.55 -76.65 -29.67
CA GLU A 90 15.58 -78.11 -29.55
C GLU A 90 15.00 -78.58 -28.21
N GLU A 91 15.32 -77.89 -27.10
CA GLU A 91 14.71 -78.11 -25.77
C GLU A 91 13.19 -77.84 -25.78
N ALA A 92 12.74 -76.79 -26.47
CA ALA A 92 11.31 -76.49 -26.62
C ALA A 92 10.57 -77.56 -27.45
N LEU A 93 11.18 -78.05 -28.53
CA LEU A 93 10.61 -79.12 -29.37
C LEU A 93 10.52 -80.46 -28.62
N ALA A 94 11.50 -80.74 -27.74
CA ALA A 94 11.51 -81.95 -26.92
C ALA A 94 10.44 -81.96 -25.81
N SER A 95 9.88 -80.80 -25.44
CA SER A 95 8.97 -80.63 -24.30
C SER A 95 7.48 -80.93 -24.58
N GLU A 96 7.14 -81.45 -25.78
CA GLU A 96 5.78 -81.86 -26.21
C GLU A 96 4.65 -80.90 -25.78
N GLY A 97 4.91 -79.59 -25.81
CA GLY A 97 3.91 -78.54 -25.66
C GLY A 97 3.29 -78.38 -24.26
N LYS A 98 3.87 -78.93 -23.18
CA LYS A 98 3.29 -78.77 -21.84
C LYS A 98 3.96 -77.75 -20.93
N GLU A 99 5.29 -77.60 -20.92
CA GLU A 99 5.94 -76.57 -20.08
C GLU A 99 7.29 -76.11 -20.67
N HIS A 100 7.28 -75.16 -21.62
CA HIS A 100 8.50 -74.46 -22.04
C HIS A 100 8.27 -72.94 -22.16
N PRO A 101 9.17 -72.10 -21.60
CA PRO A 101 9.00 -70.64 -21.58
C PRO A 101 8.99 -69.99 -22.97
N LEU A 102 9.45 -70.67 -24.03
CA LEU A 102 9.34 -70.17 -25.40
C LEU A 102 7.90 -70.14 -25.90
N PHE A 103 7.04 -71.07 -25.49
CA PHE A 103 5.64 -71.08 -25.95
C PHE A 103 4.83 -69.93 -25.36
N SER A 104 5.21 -69.47 -24.15
CA SER A 104 4.63 -68.27 -23.54
C SER A 104 5.32 -66.97 -23.95
N LEU A 105 6.44 -67.03 -24.69
CA LEU A 105 7.20 -65.84 -25.11
C LEU A 105 6.38 -64.88 -25.98
N PRO A 106 5.57 -65.32 -26.98
CA PRO A 106 4.73 -64.40 -27.74
C PRO A 106 3.67 -63.71 -26.88
N ALA A 107 3.10 -64.41 -25.90
CA ALA A 107 2.13 -63.83 -24.96
C ALA A 107 2.81 -62.83 -24.02
N ARG A 108 3.94 -63.20 -23.40
CA ARG A 108 4.75 -62.32 -22.55
C ARG A 108 5.30 -61.10 -23.29
N TYR A 109 5.70 -61.26 -24.56
CA TYR A 109 6.14 -60.15 -25.40
C TYR A 109 4.99 -59.22 -25.77
N ARG A 110 3.80 -59.75 -26.08
CA ARG A 110 2.59 -58.92 -26.29
C ARG A 110 2.23 -58.14 -25.04
N GLU A 111 2.22 -58.79 -23.87
CA GLU A 111 1.97 -58.13 -22.59
C GLU A 111 3.03 -57.07 -22.29
N TRP A 112 4.32 -57.39 -22.45
CA TRP A 112 5.40 -56.42 -22.30
C TRP A 112 5.29 -55.24 -23.28
N ALA A 113 4.94 -55.49 -24.54
CA ALA A 113 4.77 -54.45 -25.55
C ALA A 113 3.57 -53.54 -25.23
N LEU A 114 2.47 -54.10 -24.73
CA LEU A 114 1.32 -53.34 -24.25
C LEU A 114 1.68 -52.49 -23.03
N VAL A 115 2.37 -53.07 -22.04
CA VAL A 115 2.81 -52.35 -20.83
C VAL A 115 3.83 -51.27 -21.17
N ARG A 116 4.77 -51.55 -22.09
CA ARG A 116 5.74 -50.56 -22.57
C ARG A 116 5.06 -49.44 -23.34
N GLY A 117 4.14 -49.75 -24.24
CA GLY A 117 3.35 -48.74 -24.96
C GLY A 117 2.51 -47.88 -24.02
N ALA A 118 1.90 -48.48 -22.99
CA ALA A 118 1.16 -47.74 -21.96
C ALA A 118 2.08 -46.84 -21.13
N ARG A 119 3.27 -47.32 -20.75
CA ARG A 119 4.29 -46.52 -20.06
C ARG A 119 4.77 -45.34 -20.90
N ASP A 120 5.11 -45.58 -22.16
CA ASP A 120 5.63 -44.55 -23.06
C ASP A 120 4.55 -43.47 -23.33
N SER A 121 3.29 -43.89 -23.51
CA SER A 121 2.13 -42.98 -23.59
C SER A 121 1.91 -42.17 -22.31
N ALA A 122 2.02 -42.80 -21.14
CA ALA A 122 1.89 -42.12 -19.86
C ALA A 122 3.01 -41.08 -19.62
N LEU A 123 4.26 -41.41 -19.99
CA LEU A 123 5.38 -40.48 -19.92
C LEU A 123 5.20 -39.28 -20.85
N GLN A 124 4.65 -39.50 -22.06
CA GLN A 124 4.34 -38.42 -22.99
C GLN A 124 3.26 -37.49 -22.44
N ALA A 125 2.14 -38.04 -21.94
CA ALA A 125 1.09 -37.24 -21.31
C ALA A 125 1.60 -36.47 -20.07
N LEU A 126 2.50 -37.08 -19.31
CA LEU A 126 3.13 -36.45 -18.16
C LEU A 126 4.04 -35.28 -18.56
N MET A 127 4.79 -35.41 -19.66
CA MET A 127 5.57 -34.31 -20.23
C MET A 127 4.69 -33.14 -20.67
N GLU A 128 3.58 -33.42 -21.38
CA GLU A 128 2.64 -32.38 -21.81
C GLU A 128 2.09 -31.58 -20.62
N LYS A 129 1.73 -32.29 -19.53
CA LYS A 129 1.25 -31.64 -18.30
C LYS A 129 2.34 -30.86 -17.59
N LEU A 130 3.57 -31.36 -17.57
CA LEU A 130 4.71 -30.64 -17.00
C LEU A 130 5.02 -29.34 -17.76
N GLU A 131 4.98 -29.38 -19.09
CA GLU A 131 5.14 -28.18 -19.93
C GLU A 131 4.01 -27.17 -19.72
N GLU A 132 2.78 -27.65 -19.56
CA GLU A 132 1.64 -26.82 -19.21
C GLU A 132 1.86 -26.12 -17.84
N CYS A 133 2.28 -26.85 -16.80
CA CYS A 133 2.60 -26.28 -15.50
C CYS A 133 3.70 -25.20 -15.58
N ARG A 134 4.76 -25.46 -16.35
CA ARG A 134 5.85 -24.49 -16.56
C ARG A 134 5.36 -23.22 -17.25
N ARG A 135 4.46 -23.34 -18.23
CA ARG A 135 3.86 -22.19 -18.93
C ARG A 135 3.03 -21.34 -17.99
N TRP A 136 2.18 -21.96 -17.17
CA TRP A 136 1.39 -21.26 -16.15
C TRP A 136 2.28 -20.55 -15.12
N SER A 137 3.36 -21.20 -14.67
CA SER A 137 4.31 -20.62 -13.71
C SER A 137 5.03 -19.40 -14.27
N ALA A 138 5.46 -19.47 -15.54
CA ALA A 138 6.05 -18.34 -16.25
C ALA A 138 5.05 -17.17 -16.42
N MET A 139 3.81 -17.46 -16.79
CA MET A 139 2.76 -16.45 -16.96
C MET A 139 2.40 -15.77 -15.63
N GLN A 140 2.28 -16.54 -14.54
CA GLN A 140 2.04 -16.02 -13.20
C GLN A 140 3.21 -15.13 -12.75
N SER A 141 4.45 -15.58 -12.92
CA SER A 141 5.64 -14.78 -12.57
C SER A 141 5.71 -13.47 -13.36
N ALA A 142 5.39 -13.50 -14.65
CA ALA A 142 5.33 -12.31 -15.49
C ALA A 142 4.21 -11.35 -15.07
N ALA A 143 3.02 -11.87 -14.74
CA ALA A 143 1.89 -11.08 -14.26
C ALA A 143 2.21 -10.41 -12.91
N MET A 144 2.79 -11.16 -11.97
CA MET A 144 3.21 -10.63 -10.66
C MET A 144 4.29 -9.56 -10.79
N SER A 145 5.25 -9.75 -11.70
CA SER A 145 6.27 -8.74 -12.02
C SER A 145 5.66 -7.48 -12.65
N ALA A 146 4.69 -7.64 -13.55
CA ALA A 146 3.99 -6.51 -14.16
C ALA A 146 3.17 -5.71 -13.13
N LEU A 147 2.46 -6.40 -12.23
CA LEU A 147 1.64 -5.78 -11.18
C LEU A 147 2.49 -5.10 -10.09
N SER A 148 3.61 -5.70 -9.68
CA SER A 148 4.54 -5.11 -8.70
C SER A 148 5.26 -3.87 -9.21
N SER A 149 5.42 -3.72 -10.53
CA SER A 149 6.02 -2.52 -11.13
C SER A 149 5.13 -1.26 -11.05
N GLY A 150 3.86 -1.37 -10.65
CA GLY A 150 2.94 -0.25 -10.38
C GLY A 150 2.47 0.59 -11.58
N THR A 151 3.10 0.48 -12.74
CA THR A 151 2.91 1.44 -13.86
C THR A 151 1.70 1.19 -14.76
N ALA A 152 1.16 -0.04 -14.81
CA ALA A 152 0.13 -0.40 -15.79
C ALA A 152 -1.31 0.02 -15.40
N PRO A 153 -1.82 -0.26 -14.19
CA PRO A 153 -3.22 0.01 -13.85
C PRO A 153 -3.54 1.50 -13.75
N GLU A 154 -2.65 2.29 -13.12
CA GLU A 154 -2.83 3.74 -12.98
C GLU A 154 -2.83 4.48 -14.33
N ARG A 155 -2.05 3.96 -15.30
CA ARG A 155 -2.01 4.49 -16.65
C ARG A 155 -3.32 4.19 -17.39
N TRP A 156 -3.86 2.98 -17.24
CA TRP A 156 -5.16 2.62 -17.83
C TRP A 156 -6.31 3.39 -17.20
N LEU A 157 -6.32 3.57 -15.88
CA LEU A 157 -7.25 4.44 -15.17
C LEU A 157 -7.20 5.88 -15.67
N ARG A 158 -6.00 6.45 -15.88
CA ARG A 158 -5.85 7.79 -16.47
C ARG A 158 -6.45 7.89 -17.87
N VAL A 159 -6.26 6.88 -18.72
CA VAL A 159 -6.85 6.84 -20.07
C VAL A 159 -8.38 6.69 -20.00
N LEU A 160 -8.88 5.88 -19.07
CA LEU A 160 -10.32 5.70 -18.86
C LEU A 160 -11.00 6.88 -18.17
N ASN A 161 -10.26 7.70 -17.41
CA ASN A 161 -10.78 8.92 -16.77
C ASN A 161 -10.67 10.16 -17.67
N ALA A 162 -9.89 10.10 -18.75
CA ALA A 162 -9.86 11.18 -19.73
C ALA A 162 -11.26 11.35 -20.34
N GLU A 163 -11.74 12.59 -20.44
CA GLU A 163 -13.03 12.88 -21.07
C GLU A 163 -13.02 12.31 -22.50
N PRO A 164 -14.07 11.60 -22.91
CA PRO A 164 -14.15 11.15 -24.27
C PRO A 164 -14.24 12.39 -25.16
N ALA A 165 -13.41 12.47 -26.20
CA ALA A 165 -13.56 13.44 -27.29
C ALA A 165 -14.81 13.07 -28.15
N LEU A 166 -15.95 12.87 -27.49
CA LEU A 166 -17.24 12.53 -28.10
C LEU A 166 -18.01 13.77 -28.53
N GLU A 167 -17.40 14.97 -28.55
CA GLU A 167 -17.93 16.12 -29.29
C GLU A 167 -18.03 15.82 -30.81
N SER A 168 -17.40 14.75 -31.30
CA SER A 168 -17.45 14.33 -32.72
C SER A 168 -18.51 13.27 -33.05
N VAL A 169 -19.19 12.70 -32.05
CA VAL A 169 -20.47 12.00 -32.27
C VAL A 169 -21.60 12.98 -31.89
N GLY A 170 -21.47 14.20 -32.39
CA GLY A 170 -22.50 15.22 -32.29
C GLY A 170 -23.68 14.78 -33.12
N SER A 171 -24.69 14.26 -32.42
CA SER A 171 -26.10 14.10 -32.76
C SER A 171 -26.46 14.18 -34.24
N LEU A 172 -27.12 13.14 -34.76
CA LEU A 172 -27.86 13.32 -36.01
C LEU A 172 -28.94 14.41 -35.89
N ALA A 173 -29.30 14.86 -34.68
CA ALA A 173 -30.40 15.80 -34.42
C ALA A 173 -30.31 17.15 -35.19
N PRO A 174 -29.20 17.92 -35.20
CA PRO A 174 -29.08 19.13 -36.03
C PRO A 174 -29.14 18.82 -37.53
N LEU A 175 -28.65 17.65 -37.96
CA LEU A 175 -28.70 17.21 -39.35
C LEU A 175 -30.14 16.81 -39.74
N VAL A 176 -30.87 16.14 -38.86
CA VAL A 176 -32.27 15.75 -39.00
C VAL A 176 -33.18 16.97 -38.98
N GLU A 177 -32.98 17.93 -38.06
CA GLU A 177 -33.70 19.22 -38.05
C GLU A 177 -33.40 20.05 -39.31
N PHE A 178 -32.15 20.09 -39.76
CA PHE A 178 -31.77 20.77 -41.00
C PHE A 178 -32.40 20.11 -42.23
N LEU A 179 -32.42 18.78 -42.30
CA LEU A 179 -33.01 18.05 -43.42
C LEU A 179 -34.55 18.06 -43.39
N GLN A 180 -35.16 18.11 -42.19
CA GLN A 180 -36.60 18.32 -42.01
C GLN A 180 -37.00 19.72 -42.46
N SER A 181 -36.27 20.76 -42.03
CA SER A 181 -36.55 22.15 -42.40
C SER A 181 -36.32 22.45 -43.89
N SER A 182 -35.46 21.67 -44.56
CA SER A 182 -35.19 21.80 -46.01
C SER A 182 -36.02 20.88 -46.91
N GLY A 183 -36.89 20.01 -46.34
CA GLY A 183 -37.73 19.08 -47.10
C GLY A 183 -36.96 17.97 -47.84
N GLN A 184 -35.68 17.75 -47.49
CA GLN A 184 -34.76 16.85 -48.17
C GLN A 184 -34.51 15.53 -47.43
N LEU A 185 -35.47 15.08 -46.62
CA LEU A 185 -35.32 13.88 -45.78
C LEU A 185 -35.04 12.58 -46.56
N GLN A 186 -35.39 12.52 -47.85
CA GLN A 186 -35.09 11.37 -48.73
C GLN A 186 -33.59 11.13 -48.97
N LEU A 187 -32.75 12.17 -48.89
CA LEU A 187 -31.30 12.02 -49.02
C LEU A 187 -30.71 11.22 -47.86
N LEU A 188 -31.28 11.35 -46.66
CA LEU A 188 -30.86 10.64 -45.45
C LEU A 188 -31.04 9.12 -45.62
N GLN A 189 -32.15 8.70 -46.24
CA GLN A 189 -32.45 7.30 -46.55
C GLN A 189 -31.43 6.69 -47.55
N GLN A 190 -30.99 7.44 -48.56
CA GLN A 190 -29.95 7.00 -49.50
C GLN A 190 -28.56 6.93 -48.87
N THR A 191 -28.20 7.89 -48.02
CA THR A 191 -26.90 7.87 -47.31
C THR A 191 -26.82 6.76 -46.26
N ILE A 192 -27.90 6.45 -45.53
CA ILE A 192 -27.90 5.36 -44.55
C ILE A 192 -27.73 4.01 -45.26
N ILE A 193 -28.43 3.79 -46.38
CA ILE A 193 -28.28 2.56 -47.20
C ILE A 193 -26.85 2.45 -47.77
N SER A 194 -26.23 3.56 -48.13
CA SER A 194 -24.84 3.63 -48.63
C SER A 194 -23.78 3.42 -47.54
N CYS A 195 -24.03 3.83 -46.29
CA CYS A 195 -23.08 3.72 -45.19
C CYS A 195 -23.16 2.37 -44.45
N ALA A 196 -24.20 1.58 -44.70
CA ALA A 196 -24.47 0.29 -44.05
C ALA A 196 -23.64 -0.90 -44.57
N GLU A 197 -22.75 -0.72 -45.56
CA GLU A 197 -21.95 -1.82 -46.12
C GLU A 197 -20.97 -2.52 -45.15
N PRO A 198 -20.54 -1.97 -43.99
CA PRO A 198 -19.65 -2.70 -43.08
C PRO A 198 -20.32 -3.25 -41.81
N ILE A 199 -21.62 -3.03 -41.55
CA ILE A 199 -22.29 -3.46 -40.31
C ILE A 199 -23.19 -4.67 -40.56
N ASP A 200 -23.09 -5.66 -39.67
CA ASP A 200 -23.64 -7.01 -39.76
C ASP A 200 -25.10 -7.07 -40.25
N LYS A 201 -25.34 -7.90 -41.26
CA LYS A 201 -26.60 -7.95 -42.03
C LYS A 201 -27.81 -8.41 -41.21
N ASP A 202 -27.58 -9.02 -40.04
CA ASP A 202 -28.64 -9.58 -39.20
C ASP A 202 -29.36 -8.54 -38.33
N ILE A 203 -28.73 -7.40 -38.01
CA ILE A 203 -29.40 -6.29 -37.31
C ILE A 203 -30.32 -5.54 -38.29
N LEU A 204 -29.89 -5.36 -39.53
CA LEU A 204 -30.65 -4.67 -40.58
C LEU A 204 -31.92 -5.42 -41.02
N ARG A 205 -31.95 -6.75 -40.90
CA ARG A 205 -33.15 -7.55 -41.21
C ARG A 205 -34.30 -7.34 -40.24
N GLN A 206 -34.03 -6.88 -39.01
CA GLN A 206 -35.08 -6.58 -38.04
C GLN A 206 -35.64 -5.15 -38.20
N VAL A 207 -34.89 -4.25 -38.82
CA VAL A 207 -35.25 -2.83 -38.96
C VAL A 207 -35.91 -2.53 -40.32
N VAL A 208 -35.64 -3.31 -41.37
CA VAL A 208 -36.26 -3.12 -42.70
C VAL A 208 -36.75 -4.47 -43.25
N PRO A 209 -38.08 -4.70 -43.37
CA PRO A 209 -38.61 -5.90 -44.00
C PRO A 209 -38.27 -5.88 -45.51
N GLN A 210 -37.65 -6.96 -46.02
CA GLN A 210 -37.42 -7.10 -47.46
C GLN A 210 -38.69 -7.53 -48.20
N PRO A 211 -38.93 -7.07 -49.45
CA PRO A 211 -40.06 -7.51 -50.24
C PRO A 211 -39.79 -8.91 -50.80
N GLU A 212 -40.65 -9.87 -50.48
CA GLU A 212 -40.66 -11.17 -51.15
C GLU A 212 -41.03 -11.01 -52.63
N SER A 213 -40.31 -11.76 -53.47
CA SER A 213 -40.51 -11.81 -54.92
C SER A 213 -41.85 -12.45 -55.28
N GLY A 214 -42.77 -11.66 -55.82
CA GLY A 214 -44.05 -12.11 -56.36
C GLY A 214 -44.56 -11.14 -57.43
N SER A 215 -45.01 -11.71 -58.55
CA SER A 215 -45.38 -11.10 -59.83
C SER A 215 -46.63 -10.21 -59.81
N ASP A 216 -46.55 -9.17 -60.64
CA ASP A 216 -47.57 -8.48 -61.45
C ASP A 216 -48.94 -8.08 -60.86
N ASP A 217 -49.20 -6.79 -61.10
CA ASP A 217 -50.47 -6.05 -61.21
C ASP A 217 -51.23 -5.59 -59.95
N ASP A 218 -51.37 -4.26 -59.93
CA ASP A 218 -52.37 -3.38 -59.31
C ASP A 218 -52.43 -3.15 -57.78
N ASP A 219 -52.57 -1.85 -57.49
CA ASP A 219 -53.08 -1.16 -56.29
C ASP A 219 -52.25 -1.13 -54.99
N ASP A 220 -51.61 0.03 -54.79
CA ASP A 220 -51.77 0.94 -53.64
C ASP A 220 -52.05 0.30 -52.26
N ASP A 221 -51.03 -0.28 -51.62
CA ASP A 221 -50.84 -0.33 -50.16
C ASP A 221 -49.56 -1.15 -49.81
N ARG A 222 -48.39 -0.52 -49.90
CA ARG A 222 -47.19 -0.99 -49.17
C ARG A 222 -46.95 -0.04 -48.00
N PRO A 223 -46.66 -0.53 -46.78
CA PRO A 223 -46.33 0.35 -45.67
C PRO A 223 -44.99 1.00 -45.97
N GLN A 224 -45.00 2.18 -46.57
CA GLN A 224 -43.86 3.08 -46.57
C GLN A 224 -43.70 3.49 -45.10
N LEU A 225 -42.72 2.91 -44.39
CA LEU A 225 -42.31 3.49 -43.11
C LEU A 225 -42.03 4.97 -43.37
N SER A 226 -42.75 5.82 -42.65
CA SER A 226 -42.67 7.25 -42.87
C SER A 226 -41.24 7.70 -42.60
N THR A 227 -40.72 8.65 -43.37
CA THR A 227 -39.33 9.12 -43.24
C THR A 227 -39.00 9.62 -41.83
N GLY A 228 -40.02 9.96 -41.03
CA GLY A 228 -39.89 10.24 -39.59
C GLY A 228 -39.59 9.02 -38.73
N GLU A 229 -40.11 7.83 -39.05
CA GLU A 229 -39.83 6.59 -38.33
C GLU A 229 -38.36 6.15 -38.46
N ILE A 230 -37.73 6.44 -39.61
CA ILE A 230 -36.31 6.16 -39.86
C ILE A 230 -35.41 7.10 -39.05
N ALA A 231 -35.77 8.39 -38.96
CA ALA A 231 -35.04 9.36 -38.15
C ALA A 231 -35.10 8.99 -36.66
N THR A 232 -36.28 8.64 -36.16
CA THR A 232 -36.44 8.17 -34.77
C THR A 232 -35.71 6.85 -34.51
N ALA A 233 -35.65 5.94 -35.50
CA ALA A 233 -34.87 4.71 -35.37
C ALA A 233 -33.36 4.97 -35.32
N CYS A 234 -32.87 5.97 -36.05
CA CYS A 234 -31.45 6.38 -36.00
C CYS A 234 -31.11 7.03 -34.67
N GLU A 235 -31.94 7.96 -34.18
CA GLU A 235 -31.79 8.58 -32.86
C GLU A 235 -31.82 7.53 -31.73
N GLN A 236 -32.71 6.54 -31.85
CA GLN A 236 -32.75 5.40 -30.93
C GLN A 236 -31.47 4.56 -30.99
N SER A 237 -30.98 4.22 -32.19
CA SER A 237 -29.75 3.45 -32.36
C SER A 237 -28.50 4.19 -31.87
N GLU A 238 -28.47 5.52 -32.00
CA GLU A 238 -27.43 6.40 -31.47
C GLU A 238 -27.45 6.39 -29.94
N GLY A 239 -28.64 6.50 -29.34
CA GLY A 239 -28.85 6.37 -27.90
C GLY A 239 -28.42 4.99 -27.35
N GLU A 240 -28.73 3.91 -28.06
CA GLU A 240 -28.32 2.54 -27.71
C GLU A 240 -26.79 2.35 -27.81
N LEU A 241 -26.15 2.91 -28.83
CA LEU A 241 -24.69 2.87 -28.98
C LEU A 241 -23.98 3.67 -27.89
N LEU A 242 -24.49 4.86 -27.54
CA LEU A 242 -23.98 5.64 -26.42
C LEU A 242 -24.12 4.90 -25.10
N ALA A 243 -25.26 4.27 -24.85
CA ALA A 243 -25.49 3.44 -23.67
C ALA A 243 -24.54 2.23 -23.62
N PHE A 244 -24.29 1.56 -24.75
CA PHE A 244 -23.35 0.45 -24.83
C PHE A 244 -21.91 0.89 -24.56
N VAL A 245 -21.48 2.02 -25.13
CA VAL A 245 -20.13 2.58 -24.88
C VAL A 245 -19.98 2.96 -23.40
N GLN A 246 -21.00 3.56 -22.79
CA GLN A 246 -21.02 3.84 -21.35
C GLN A 246 -20.94 2.55 -20.52
N GLN A 247 -21.70 1.51 -20.88
CA GLN A 247 -21.65 0.21 -20.20
C GLN A 247 -20.28 -0.45 -20.32
N MET A 248 -19.67 -0.45 -21.51
CA MET A 248 -18.34 -0.99 -21.75
C MET A 248 -17.28 -0.22 -20.95
N ARG A 249 -17.37 1.12 -20.92
CA ARG A 249 -16.47 1.96 -20.11
C ARG A 249 -16.63 1.66 -18.62
N GLN A 250 -17.85 1.53 -18.12
CA GLN A 250 -18.11 1.16 -16.72
C GLN A 250 -17.55 -0.23 -16.40
N ALA A 251 -17.72 -1.21 -17.29
CA ALA A 251 -17.13 -2.54 -17.12
C ALA A 251 -15.59 -2.49 -17.11
N MET A 252 -14.97 -1.67 -17.97
CA MET A 252 -13.53 -1.45 -17.98
C MET A 252 -13.05 -0.75 -16.70
N HIS A 253 -13.78 0.25 -16.18
CA HIS A 253 -13.48 0.86 -14.88
C HIS A 253 -13.46 -0.20 -13.78
N THR A 254 -14.53 -0.99 -13.65
CA THR A 254 -14.60 -2.06 -12.65
C THR A 254 -13.45 -3.07 -12.81
N ALA A 255 -13.10 -3.46 -14.04
CA ALA A 255 -12.01 -4.39 -14.29
C ALA A 255 -10.63 -3.81 -13.93
N VAL A 256 -10.37 -2.54 -14.23
CA VAL A 256 -9.12 -1.87 -13.86
C VAL A 256 -9.05 -1.60 -12.36
N ASP A 257 -10.16 -1.29 -11.71
CA ASP A 257 -10.24 -1.14 -10.25
C ASP A 257 -9.95 -2.48 -9.56
N LEU A 258 -10.51 -3.58 -10.06
CA LEU A 258 -10.18 -4.92 -9.61
C LEU A 258 -8.68 -5.20 -9.82
N LEU A 259 -8.13 -4.95 -11.02
CA LEU A 259 -6.69 -5.10 -11.25
C LEU A 259 -5.84 -4.25 -10.30
N GLY A 260 -6.32 -3.06 -9.92
CA GLY A 260 -5.71 -2.21 -8.89
C GLY A 260 -5.72 -2.86 -7.51
N THR A 261 -6.82 -3.48 -7.09
CA THR A 261 -6.87 -4.22 -5.81
C THR A 261 -5.98 -5.45 -5.83
N TYR A 262 -5.94 -6.20 -6.94
CA TYR A 262 -4.98 -7.30 -7.14
C TYR A 262 -3.54 -6.80 -7.04
N ALA A 263 -3.19 -5.72 -7.72
CA ALA A 263 -1.85 -5.13 -7.65
C ALA A 263 -1.49 -4.73 -6.20
N ALA A 264 -2.42 -4.12 -5.48
CA ALA A 264 -2.22 -3.74 -4.08
C ALA A 264 -2.00 -4.96 -3.18
N ILE A 265 -2.75 -6.05 -3.36
CA ILE A 265 -2.59 -7.32 -2.63
C ILE A 265 -1.23 -7.95 -2.92
N VAL A 266 -0.79 -7.93 -4.17
CA VAL A 266 0.52 -8.48 -4.58
C VAL A 266 1.67 -7.69 -3.94
N VAL A 267 1.57 -6.36 -3.91
CA VAL A 267 2.60 -5.49 -3.31
C VAL A 267 2.62 -5.56 -1.78
N GLN A 268 1.45 -5.72 -1.14
CA GLN A 268 1.32 -5.68 0.32
C GLN A 268 1.26 -7.06 1.01
N GLY A 269 1.23 -8.16 0.24
CA GLY A 269 1.09 -9.49 0.81
C GLY A 269 2.40 -10.06 1.38
N PRO A 270 2.33 -11.13 2.20
CA PRO A 270 3.47 -11.62 2.97
C PRO A 270 4.64 -12.09 2.07
N PRO A 271 5.90 -11.81 2.49
CA PRO A 271 7.13 -11.98 1.69
C PRO A 271 7.40 -13.44 1.30
N HIS A 272 6.87 -14.36 2.08
CA HIS A 272 7.01 -15.78 1.85
C HIS A 272 5.73 -16.37 1.24
N GLY A 273 4.54 -15.78 1.38
CA GLY A 273 3.29 -16.44 0.94
C GLY A 273 3.14 -16.58 -0.58
N TRP A 274 3.53 -15.56 -1.36
CA TRP A 274 3.35 -15.58 -2.82
C TRP A 274 4.42 -16.39 -3.56
N HIS A 275 5.61 -16.49 -2.98
CA HIS A 275 6.78 -17.17 -3.56
C HIS A 275 7.26 -18.37 -2.74
N GLN A 276 6.57 -18.76 -1.66
CA GLN A 276 6.86 -19.99 -0.92
C GLN A 276 6.61 -21.21 -1.80
N PRO A 277 7.25 -22.35 -1.48
CA PRO A 277 7.02 -23.66 -2.09
C PRO A 277 5.55 -24.13 -2.12
N SER A 278 4.66 -23.43 -1.42
CA SER A 278 3.29 -23.82 -1.11
C SER A 278 2.25 -23.49 -2.19
N HIS A 279 2.63 -22.84 -3.29
CA HIS A 279 1.67 -22.61 -4.38
C HIS A 279 1.36 -23.96 -5.02
N ARG A 280 0.07 -24.33 -5.07
CA ARG A 280 -0.44 -25.58 -5.68
C ARG A 280 0.32 -25.94 -6.96
N LEU A 281 0.58 -24.96 -7.83
CA LEU A 281 1.30 -25.14 -9.09
C LEU A 281 2.74 -25.65 -8.92
N GLN A 282 3.46 -25.22 -7.88
CA GLN A 282 4.82 -25.67 -7.58
C GLN A 282 4.84 -27.11 -7.04
N HIS A 283 3.89 -27.48 -6.18
CA HIS A 283 3.72 -28.89 -5.77
C HIS A 283 3.45 -29.79 -6.97
N TRP A 284 2.52 -29.39 -7.86
CA TRP A 284 2.26 -30.13 -9.10
C TRP A 284 3.50 -30.22 -9.99
N GLN A 285 4.23 -29.12 -10.17
CA GLN A 285 5.46 -29.12 -10.96
C GLN A 285 6.50 -30.06 -10.36
N HIS A 286 6.73 -30.01 -9.04
CA HIS A 286 7.69 -30.87 -8.35
C HIS A 286 7.33 -32.36 -8.47
N TRP A 287 6.06 -32.71 -8.27
CA TRP A 287 5.58 -34.08 -8.42
C TRP A 287 5.70 -34.60 -9.85
N LEU A 288 5.34 -33.78 -10.84
CA LEU A 288 5.46 -34.15 -12.26
C LEU A 288 6.94 -34.28 -12.66
N GLU A 289 7.83 -33.40 -12.19
CA GLU A 289 9.27 -33.52 -12.44
C GLU A 289 9.85 -34.79 -11.81
N GLY A 290 9.46 -35.11 -10.57
CA GLY A 290 9.86 -36.34 -9.89
C GLY A 290 9.38 -37.61 -10.60
N LEU A 291 8.12 -37.65 -11.04
CA LEU A 291 7.57 -38.78 -11.80
C LEU A 291 8.18 -38.93 -13.19
N HIS A 292 8.58 -37.82 -13.82
CA HIS A 292 9.28 -37.85 -15.10
C HIS A 292 10.69 -38.43 -14.97
N GLN A 293 11.42 -38.02 -13.93
CA GLN A 293 12.78 -38.49 -13.64
C GLN A 293 12.80 -39.96 -13.21
N GLU A 294 11.84 -40.38 -12.37
CA GLU A 294 11.77 -41.73 -11.81
C GLU A 294 10.34 -42.31 -11.91
N PHE A 295 10.02 -42.90 -13.07
CA PHE A 295 8.72 -43.53 -13.29
C PHE A 295 8.65 -44.94 -12.67
N THR A 296 8.56 -44.99 -11.33
CA THR A 296 8.47 -46.21 -10.53
C THR A 296 7.22 -46.23 -9.65
N LEU A 297 6.77 -47.42 -9.26
CA LEU A 297 5.63 -47.58 -8.35
C LEU A 297 5.87 -46.87 -7.00
N ALA A 298 7.09 -46.94 -6.48
CA ALA A 298 7.45 -46.29 -5.22
C ALA A 298 7.28 -44.77 -5.29
N LYS A 299 7.76 -44.14 -6.38
CA LYS A 299 7.61 -42.69 -6.58
C LYS A 299 6.15 -42.28 -6.77
N CYS A 300 5.35 -43.08 -7.48
CA CYS A 300 3.91 -42.85 -7.59
C CYS A 300 3.21 -42.91 -6.21
N GLN A 301 3.58 -43.87 -5.35
CA GLN A 301 3.02 -43.98 -4.01
C GLN A 301 3.44 -42.81 -3.10
N GLU A 302 4.68 -42.35 -3.22
CA GLU A 302 5.19 -41.16 -2.53
C GLU A 302 4.39 -39.91 -2.91
N VAL A 303 4.25 -39.63 -4.22
CA VAL A 303 3.47 -38.48 -4.72
C VAL A 303 2.00 -38.56 -4.26
N ILE A 304 1.39 -39.75 -4.29
CA ILE A 304 0.02 -39.94 -3.79
C ILE A 304 -0.05 -39.67 -2.29
N SER A 305 0.94 -40.12 -1.51
CA SER A 305 0.99 -39.88 -0.07
C SER A 305 1.15 -38.39 0.25
N GLU A 306 2.05 -37.70 -0.46
CA GLU A 306 2.23 -36.25 -0.33
C GLU A 306 0.97 -35.49 -0.73
N PHE A 307 0.30 -35.90 -1.80
CA PHE A 307 -0.99 -35.33 -2.21
C PHE A 307 -2.03 -35.47 -1.10
N HIS A 308 -2.20 -36.66 -0.50
CA HIS A 308 -3.14 -36.85 0.60
C HIS A 308 -2.72 -36.12 1.88
N HIS A 309 -1.42 -35.93 2.12
CA HIS A 309 -0.93 -35.16 3.26
C HIS A 309 -1.29 -33.66 3.14
N HIS A 310 -1.14 -33.08 1.95
CA HIS A 310 -1.43 -31.67 1.70
C HIS A 310 -2.91 -31.38 1.35
N TYR A 311 -3.62 -32.33 0.74
CA TYR A 311 -4.96 -32.13 0.15
C TYR A 311 -6.01 -33.18 0.55
N GLY A 312 -5.66 -34.20 1.33
CA GLY A 312 -6.59 -35.27 1.73
C GLY A 312 -7.52 -34.87 2.87
N LEU A 313 -8.52 -35.72 3.14
CA LEU A 313 -9.42 -35.59 4.29
C LEU A 313 -8.62 -35.66 5.60
N GLY A 314 -8.33 -34.49 6.19
CA GLY A 314 -7.47 -34.36 7.37
C GLY A 314 -6.17 -33.59 7.15
N THR A 315 -6.09 -32.71 6.14
CA THR A 315 -5.12 -31.58 6.11
C THR A 315 -4.95 -31.04 7.52
N GLU A 316 -3.70 -30.86 7.99
CA GLU A 316 -3.37 -30.54 9.39
C GLU A 316 -4.46 -29.69 10.04
N VAL A 317 -5.28 -30.31 10.90
CA VAL A 317 -6.47 -29.67 11.49
C VAL A 317 -6.09 -28.35 12.16
N THR A 318 -4.87 -28.29 12.70
CA THR A 318 -4.22 -27.10 13.25
C THR A 318 -4.01 -25.98 12.23
N PHE A 319 -3.54 -26.28 11.01
CA PHE A 319 -3.37 -25.30 9.94
C PHE A 319 -4.71 -24.73 9.47
N SER A 320 -5.70 -25.60 9.19
CA SER A 320 -7.02 -25.13 8.74
C SER A 320 -7.76 -24.35 9.84
N GLN A 321 -7.63 -24.76 11.11
CA GLN A 321 -8.16 -24.02 12.25
C GLN A 321 -7.46 -22.67 12.44
N ALA A 322 -6.14 -22.60 12.29
CA ALA A 322 -5.39 -21.35 12.38
C ALA A 322 -5.77 -20.38 11.24
N ALA A 323 -5.88 -20.89 10.00
CA ALA A 323 -6.31 -20.10 8.85
C ALA A 323 -7.75 -19.58 9.01
N LEU A 324 -8.67 -20.41 9.54
CA LEU A 324 -10.04 -20.01 9.87
C LEU A 324 -10.10 -18.98 11.00
N ALA A 325 -9.32 -19.17 12.07
CA ALA A 325 -9.25 -18.22 13.18
C ALA A 325 -8.79 -16.84 12.68
N GLN A 326 -7.70 -16.80 11.91
CA GLN A 326 -7.19 -15.57 11.32
C GLN A 326 -8.19 -14.94 10.32
N HIS A 327 -8.95 -15.75 9.58
CA HIS A 327 -10.01 -15.24 8.69
C HIS A 327 -11.11 -14.53 9.47
N TYR A 328 -11.61 -15.12 10.57
CA TYR A 328 -12.61 -14.49 11.42
C TYR A 328 -12.08 -13.25 12.14
N GLU A 329 -10.81 -13.24 12.56
CA GLU A 329 -10.17 -12.06 13.12
C GLU A 329 -10.12 -10.89 12.12
N LEU A 330 -9.68 -11.15 10.89
CA LEU A 330 -9.65 -10.14 9.82
C LEU A 330 -11.07 -9.67 9.44
N GLN A 331 -12.04 -10.58 9.40
CA GLN A 331 -13.44 -10.25 9.14
C GLN A 331 -14.02 -9.39 10.26
N SER A 332 -13.72 -9.70 11.53
CA SER A 332 -14.10 -8.87 12.68
C SER A 332 -13.49 -7.49 12.56
N ALA A 333 -12.19 -7.37 12.25
CA ALA A 333 -11.52 -6.08 12.08
C ALA A 333 -12.17 -5.21 10.99
N VAL A 334 -12.64 -5.80 9.88
CA VAL A 334 -13.39 -5.09 8.84
C VAL A 334 -14.77 -4.64 9.37
N ALA A 335 -15.50 -5.52 10.06
CA ALA A 335 -16.80 -5.18 10.65
C ALA A 335 -16.69 -4.08 11.71
N ASP A 336 -15.64 -4.13 12.53
CA ASP A 336 -15.33 -3.13 13.55
C ASP A 336 -15.01 -1.79 12.91
N CYS A 337 -14.18 -1.73 11.87
CA CYS A 337 -13.91 -0.47 11.16
C CYS A 337 -15.21 0.13 10.59
N ASN A 338 -16.07 -0.68 9.98
CA ASN A 338 -17.36 -0.23 9.45
C ASN A 338 -18.29 0.31 10.54
N SER A 339 -18.38 -0.35 11.69
CA SER A 339 -19.23 0.09 12.80
C SER A 339 -18.75 1.42 13.37
N HIS A 340 -17.43 1.61 13.53
CA HIS A 340 -16.83 2.86 13.98
C HIS A 340 -17.04 4.00 12.97
N ILE A 341 -16.89 3.75 11.66
CA ILE A 341 -17.18 4.75 10.61
C ILE A 341 -18.63 5.21 10.71
N MET A 342 -19.57 4.28 10.84
CA MET A 342 -20.99 4.62 10.97
C MET A 342 -21.27 5.42 12.26
N ALA A 343 -20.59 5.10 13.36
CA ALA A 343 -20.70 5.86 14.61
C ALA A 343 -20.16 7.30 14.45
N VAL A 344 -19.01 7.48 13.79
CA VAL A 344 -18.42 8.79 13.49
C VAL A 344 -19.33 9.62 12.58
N LEU A 345 -19.86 9.02 11.51
CA LEU A 345 -20.78 9.70 10.59
C LEU A 345 -22.08 10.13 11.30
N LYS A 346 -22.64 9.26 12.14
CA LYS A 346 -23.82 9.59 12.96
C LYS A 346 -23.52 10.73 13.93
N ARG A 347 -22.36 10.71 14.60
CA ARG A 347 -21.95 11.78 15.51
C ARG A 347 -21.77 13.10 14.76
N LYS A 348 -21.09 13.10 13.62
CA LYS A 348 -20.94 14.29 12.77
C LYS A 348 -22.29 14.86 12.32
N GLN A 349 -23.25 14.00 12.00
CA GLN A 349 -24.62 14.42 11.70
C GLN A 349 -25.34 15.06 12.90
N THR A 350 -25.09 14.58 14.13
CA THR A 350 -25.69 15.17 15.35
C THR A 350 -25.06 16.50 15.74
N GLU A 351 -23.76 16.69 15.49
CA GLU A 351 -23.04 17.94 15.78
C GLU A 351 -23.51 19.07 14.82
N GLY A 352 -23.81 18.77 13.56
CA GLY A 352 -24.28 19.76 12.58
C GLY A 352 -23.15 20.57 11.94
N PRO A 353 -23.46 21.67 11.23
CA PRO A 353 -22.46 22.45 10.48
C PRO A 353 -21.55 23.28 11.40
N ASP A 354 -20.41 23.73 10.86
CA ASP A 354 -19.53 24.69 11.52
C ASP A 354 -20.18 26.08 11.56
N TYR A 355 -20.30 26.65 12.76
CA TYR A 355 -20.90 27.97 13.02
C TYR A 355 -19.89 28.98 13.59
N LEU A 356 -18.59 28.67 13.56
CA LEU A 356 -17.54 29.60 13.97
C LEU A 356 -17.55 30.94 13.21
N PRO A 357 -17.72 30.98 11.87
CA PRO A 357 -17.72 32.26 11.14
C PRO A 357 -18.82 33.22 11.59
N ASP A 358 -19.99 32.68 11.95
CA ASP A 358 -21.12 33.47 12.45
C ASP A 358 -20.79 34.05 13.84
N ALA A 359 -20.15 33.26 14.71
CA ALA A 359 -19.72 33.71 16.03
C ALA A 359 -18.61 34.78 15.96
N GLN A 360 -17.63 34.63 15.04
CA GLN A 360 -16.62 35.64 14.78
C GLN A 360 -17.26 36.96 14.32
N THR A 361 -18.18 36.88 13.37
CA THR A 361 -18.90 38.04 12.84
C THR A 361 -19.72 38.72 13.94
N ALA A 362 -20.34 37.96 14.84
CA ALA A 362 -21.09 38.51 15.98
C ALA A 362 -20.20 39.29 16.95
N VAL A 363 -19.02 38.78 17.29
CA VAL A 363 -18.06 39.49 18.18
C VAL A 363 -17.54 40.78 17.53
N LEU A 364 -17.19 40.72 16.24
CA LEU A 364 -16.66 41.88 15.51
C LEU A 364 -17.73 42.96 15.27
N SER A 365 -18.95 42.57 14.91
CA SER A 365 -20.06 43.50 14.71
C SER A 365 -20.46 44.21 16.01
N LEU A 366 -20.45 43.51 17.15
CA LEU A 366 -20.62 44.13 18.47
C LEU A 366 -19.52 45.15 18.76
N ALA A 367 -18.26 44.84 18.45
CA ALA A 367 -17.14 45.77 18.67
C ALA A 367 -17.18 47.01 17.74
N GLN A 368 -17.70 46.87 16.52
CA GLN A 368 -17.78 47.93 15.51
C GLN A 368 -19.02 48.83 15.66
N GLY A 369 -20.05 48.39 16.40
CA GLY A 369 -21.30 49.13 16.59
C GLY A 369 -22.23 48.99 15.38
N SER A 370 -23.51 48.68 15.63
CA SER A 370 -24.54 48.58 14.59
C SER A 370 -24.67 49.89 13.80
N ASN A 371 -24.19 49.89 12.55
CA ASN A 371 -24.39 50.98 11.59
C ASN A 371 -25.59 50.74 10.65
N ASP A 372 -26.41 49.72 10.90
CA ASP A 372 -27.61 49.46 10.09
C ASP A 372 -28.80 50.32 10.57
N GLY A 373 -28.65 51.63 10.34
CA GLY A 373 -29.74 52.58 10.28
C GLY A 373 -30.65 52.24 9.10
N LYS A 374 -31.74 51.52 9.40
CA LYS A 374 -32.90 51.31 8.53
C LYS A 374 -33.33 52.65 7.91
N THR A 375 -32.99 52.89 6.64
CA THR A 375 -33.53 53.99 5.84
C THR A 375 -35.00 53.70 5.55
N VAL A 376 -35.90 54.19 6.41
CA VAL A 376 -37.32 54.34 6.12
C VAL A 376 -37.63 55.82 6.19
N ALA A 377 -37.66 56.48 5.03
CA ALA A 377 -38.59 57.57 4.68
C ALA A 377 -38.16 58.21 3.35
N ASP A 378 -38.64 57.65 2.25
CA ASP A 378 -39.01 58.46 1.10
C ASP A 378 -40.22 59.31 1.51
N THR A 379 -40.04 60.61 1.69
CA THR A 379 -41.03 61.64 1.31
C THR A 379 -40.35 63.01 1.26
N GLU A 380 -40.57 63.65 0.13
CA GLU A 380 -40.22 65.01 -0.28
C GLU A 380 -40.43 66.09 0.80
N THR A 381 -39.54 67.09 0.86
CA THR A 381 -39.85 68.49 0.46
C THR A 381 -38.72 69.46 0.81
N ASP A 382 -38.55 70.42 -0.10
CA ASP A 382 -37.63 71.54 -0.11
C ASP A 382 -37.63 72.40 1.18
N THR A 383 -36.45 72.85 1.62
CA THR A 383 -36.00 74.24 1.48
C THR A 383 -34.76 74.50 2.33
N VAL A 384 -33.75 75.06 1.67
CA VAL A 384 -32.50 75.54 2.25
C VAL A 384 -32.75 76.85 2.98
N THR A 385 -32.50 76.88 4.30
CA THR A 385 -31.94 78.07 4.97
C THR A 385 -30.95 77.63 6.04
N ASN A 386 -29.69 78.02 5.82
CA ASN A 386 -28.55 77.94 6.73
C ASN A 386 -28.91 78.37 8.15
N GLU A 387 -28.73 77.48 9.14
CA GLU A 387 -28.32 77.79 10.53
C GLU A 387 -28.08 76.54 11.43
N ASN A 388 -27.94 75.32 10.87
CA ASN A 388 -27.91 74.08 11.68
C ASN A 388 -26.53 73.42 11.89
N GLY A 389 -25.42 74.01 11.43
CA GLY A 389 -24.09 73.38 11.53
C GLY A 389 -23.57 73.14 12.96
N GLU A 390 -24.10 73.86 13.96
CA GLU A 390 -23.79 73.61 15.39
C GLU A 390 -24.76 72.62 16.04
N LYS A 391 -25.99 72.49 15.53
CA LYS A 391 -26.95 71.47 16.00
C LYS A 391 -26.67 70.10 15.43
N GLU A 392 -26.18 69.98 14.19
CA GLU A 392 -25.76 68.70 13.61
C GLU A 392 -24.52 68.14 14.31
N ARG A 393 -23.52 68.98 14.62
CA ARG A 393 -22.36 68.56 15.45
C ARG A 393 -22.74 68.24 16.89
N ALA A 394 -23.68 68.97 17.48
CA ALA A 394 -24.19 68.65 18.81
C ALA A 394 -25.04 67.36 18.80
N ASN A 395 -25.75 67.07 17.70
CA ASN A 395 -26.54 65.85 17.54
C ASN A 395 -25.65 64.63 17.23
N GLU A 396 -24.58 64.79 16.43
CA GLU A 396 -23.52 63.77 16.25
C GLU A 396 -22.81 63.49 17.58
N GLN A 397 -22.43 64.52 18.34
CA GLN A 397 -21.83 64.37 19.67
C GLN A 397 -22.82 63.86 20.75
N LEU A 398 -24.13 64.00 20.53
CA LEU A 398 -25.17 63.40 21.39
C LEU A 398 -25.47 61.95 21.00
N LEU A 399 -25.38 61.59 19.72
CA LEU A 399 -25.51 60.22 19.22
C LEU A 399 -24.29 59.36 19.62
N GLU A 400 -23.09 59.94 19.56
CA GLU A 400 -21.83 59.33 20.00
C GLU A 400 -21.75 59.18 21.54
N LYS A 401 -22.47 60.02 22.28
CA LYS A 401 -22.70 59.86 23.73
C LYS A 401 -23.82 58.87 24.07
N GLN A 402 -24.68 58.49 23.12
CA GLN A 402 -25.78 57.54 23.33
C GLN A 402 -25.39 56.09 22.98
N ASN A 403 -24.38 55.88 22.14
CA ASN A 403 -23.78 54.56 21.87
C ASN A 403 -22.29 54.57 22.22
N PRO A 404 -21.90 54.38 23.50
CA PRO A 404 -20.50 54.21 23.84
C PRO A 404 -19.93 53.04 23.05
N SER A 405 -18.75 53.22 22.43
CA SER A 405 -18.08 52.15 21.70
C SER A 405 -18.04 50.89 22.58
N GLN A 406 -18.63 49.77 22.14
CA GLN A 406 -18.58 48.50 22.87
C GLN A 406 -17.21 47.82 22.78
N LYS A 407 -16.30 48.33 21.92
CA LYS A 407 -14.93 47.86 21.75
C LYS A 407 -14.17 47.53 23.07
N PRO A 408 -14.05 48.43 24.07
CA PRO A 408 -13.41 48.11 25.35
C PRO A 408 -14.10 46.99 26.12
N ALA A 409 -15.44 46.92 26.08
CA ALA A 409 -16.19 45.86 26.74
C ALA A 409 -15.98 44.48 26.08
N VAL A 410 -15.82 44.46 24.74
CA VAL A 410 -15.45 43.24 23.99
C VAL A 410 -14.01 42.82 24.27
N VAL A 411 -13.06 43.77 24.33
CA VAL A 411 -11.67 43.48 24.72
C VAL A 411 -11.60 42.92 26.14
N ALA A 412 -12.33 43.50 27.09
CA ALA A 412 -12.46 42.99 28.45
C ALA A 412 -13.02 41.56 28.49
N ALA A 413 -14.07 41.28 27.71
CA ALA A 413 -14.65 39.94 27.61
C ALA A 413 -13.67 38.92 27.01
N LEU A 414 -12.90 39.28 25.98
CA LEU A 414 -11.88 38.42 25.36
C LEU A 414 -10.72 38.12 26.31
N LEU A 415 -10.22 39.12 27.03
CA LEU A 415 -9.18 38.93 28.05
C LEU A 415 -9.70 38.09 29.22
N GLY A 416 -10.95 38.31 29.65
CA GLY A 416 -11.63 37.50 30.66
C GLY A 416 -11.78 36.04 30.25
N ALA A 417 -12.04 35.75 28.97
CA ALA A 417 -12.10 34.40 28.41
C ALA A 417 -10.74 33.67 28.35
N LEU A 418 -9.64 34.42 28.17
CA LEU A 418 -8.30 33.86 28.20
C LEU A 418 -7.87 33.41 29.61
N CYS A 419 -8.44 34.00 30.66
CA CYS A 419 -8.13 33.62 32.05
C CYS A 419 -8.48 32.15 32.37
N PRO A 420 -9.71 31.65 32.12
CA PRO A 420 -10.04 30.23 32.23
C PRO A 420 -9.20 29.34 31.30
N CYS A 421 -8.82 29.81 30.11
CA CYS A 421 -7.96 29.05 29.21
C CYS A 421 -6.58 28.78 29.84
N ALA A 422 -5.97 29.82 30.44
CA ALA A 422 -4.72 29.68 31.18
C ALA A 422 -4.86 28.74 32.38
N GLN A 423 -5.92 28.90 33.18
CA GLN A 423 -6.19 28.03 34.34
C GLN A 423 -6.33 26.56 33.92
N ASN A 424 -7.12 26.29 32.89
CA ASN A 424 -7.35 24.94 32.38
C ASN A 424 -6.08 24.31 31.80
N MET A 425 -5.22 25.10 31.14
CA MET A 425 -3.90 24.62 30.70
C MET A 425 -3.05 24.18 31.89
N VAL A 426 -2.96 25.00 32.96
CA VAL A 426 -2.20 24.63 34.18
C VAL A 426 -2.70 23.33 34.79
N VAL A 427 -4.01 23.12 34.84
CA VAL A 427 -4.61 21.89 35.39
C VAL A 427 -4.19 20.66 34.58
N LEU A 428 -4.26 20.75 33.25
CA LEU A 428 -3.83 19.67 32.36
C LEU A 428 -2.32 19.41 32.51
N GLU A 429 -1.51 20.46 32.56
CA GLU A 429 -0.04 20.35 32.72
C GLU A 429 0.38 19.77 34.06
N THR A 430 -0.30 20.16 35.14
CA THR A 430 -0.06 19.60 36.48
C THR A 430 -0.33 18.10 36.50
N THR A 431 -1.37 17.66 35.81
CA THR A 431 -1.69 16.24 35.74
C THR A 431 -0.77 15.48 34.78
N ALA A 432 -0.35 16.11 33.68
CA ALA A 432 0.66 15.58 32.79
C ALA A 432 1.98 15.35 33.55
N ALA A 433 2.39 16.31 34.40
CA ALA A 433 3.56 16.20 35.25
C ALA A 433 3.46 15.02 36.23
N ALA A 434 2.28 14.81 36.82
CA ALA A 434 2.02 13.70 37.75
C ALA A 434 2.00 12.31 37.07
N SER A 435 1.78 12.25 35.76
CA SER A 435 1.58 11.00 35.01
C SER A 435 2.88 10.30 34.60
N ALA A 436 4.03 10.98 34.69
CA ALA A 436 5.35 10.48 34.36
C ALA A 436 5.39 9.76 32.99
N GLU A 437 5.73 8.46 32.96
CA GLU A 437 5.89 7.68 31.72
C GLU A 437 4.56 7.29 31.06
N ARG A 438 3.43 7.42 31.77
CA ARG A 438 2.08 7.08 31.25
C ARG A 438 1.41 8.23 30.49
N LEU A 439 2.16 9.28 30.17
CA LEU A 439 1.64 10.46 29.47
C LEU A 439 1.05 10.11 28.09
N ALA A 440 1.55 9.08 27.41
CA ALA A 440 1.03 8.61 26.12
C ALA A 440 -0.40 8.02 26.21
N GLU A 441 -0.81 7.57 27.40
CA GLU A 441 -2.10 6.92 27.66
C GLU A 441 -3.10 7.83 28.37
N LEU A 442 -2.67 9.05 28.74
CA LEU A 442 -3.49 9.99 29.48
C LEU A 442 -4.64 10.54 28.62
N GLN A 443 -5.86 10.47 29.13
CA GLN A 443 -7.09 10.93 28.48
C GLN A 443 -7.80 11.96 29.36
N PHE A 444 -8.31 13.02 28.75
CA PHE A 444 -9.08 14.07 29.42
C PHE A 444 -10.34 14.40 28.64
N TRP A 445 -11.39 14.81 29.36
CA TRP A 445 -12.62 15.39 28.77
C TRP A 445 -13.25 14.58 27.62
N GLY A 446 -13.03 13.26 27.60
CA GLY A 446 -13.53 12.36 26.56
C GLY A 446 -12.70 12.33 25.26
N SER A 447 -11.48 12.86 25.26
CA SER A 447 -10.50 12.73 24.19
C SER A 447 -9.70 11.44 24.29
N ASP A 448 -9.11 11.02 23.16
CA ASP A 448 -8.27 9.82 23.10
C ASP A 448 -6.84 10.07 23.62
N TRP A 449 -6.44 11.35 23.78
CA TRP A 449 -5.09 11.72 24.16
C TRP A 449 -5.00 13.17 24.67
N PHE A 450 -4.32 13.38 25.82
CA PHE A 450 -4.19 14.67 26.50
C PHE A 450 -3.72 15.83 25.61
N LEU A 451 -2.84 15.55 24.63
CA LEU A 451 -2.29 16.59 23.75
C LEU A 451 -3.39 17.21 22.86
N GLN A 452 -4.42 16.44 22.53
CA GLN A 452 -5.57 16.96 21.79
C GLN A 452 -6.33 18.00 22.64
N ASP A 453 -6.44 17.80 23.95
CA ASP A 453 -7.12 18.75 24.83
C ASP A 453 -6.31 20.03 25.04
N LEU A 454 -4.98 19.91 25.18
CA LEU A 454 -4.08 21.07 25.19
C LEU A 454 -4.15 21.85 23.88
N HIS A 455 -4.16 21.15 22.74
CA HIS A 455 -4.33 21.79 21.43
C HIS A 455 -5.69 22.47 21.30
N MET A 456 -6.78 21.88 21.81
CA MET A 456 -8.11 22.50 21.80
C MET A 456 -8.14 23.77 22.65
N LEU A 457 -7.57 23.74 23.87
CA LEU A 457 -7.46 24.94 24.69
C LEU A 457 -6.62 26.03 23.99
N ALA A 458 -5.51 25.64 23.36
CA ALA A 458 -4.67 26.56 22.61
C ALA A 458 -5.41 27.13 21.39
N ALA A 459 -6.23 26.33 20.71
CA ALA A 459 -7.05 26.77 19.59
C ALA A 459 -8.15 27.75 20.02
N VAL A 460 -8.76 27.54 21.20
CA VAL A 460 -9.71 28.49 21.80
C VAL A 460 -9.00 29.79 22.17
N ALA A 461 -7.85 29.71 22.84
CA ALA A 461 -7.07 30.90 23.18
C ALA A 461 -6.65 31.67 21.92
N ASN A 462 -6.17 30.99 20.88
CA ASN A 462 -5.77 31.59 19.62
C ASN A 462 -6.93 32.25 18.88
N GLU A 463 -8.14 31.70 18.98
CA GLU A 463 -9.33 32.34 18.44
C GLU A 463 -9.60 33.69 19.13
N MET A 464 -9.47 33.75 20.47
CA MET A 464 -9.60 35.00 21.22
C MET A 464 -8.47 35.98 20.87
N GLY A 465 -7.24 35.49 20.72
CA GLY A 465 -6.09 36.29 20.30
C GLY A 465 -6.27 36.89 18.90
N GLN A 466 -6.77 36.11 17.94
CA GLN A 466 -7.07 36.61 16.59
C GLN A 466 -8.17 37.67 16.60
N ALA A 467 -9.22 37.47 17.40
CA ALA A 467 -10.25 38.50 17.60
C ALA A 467 -9.65 39.78 18.21
N LEU A 468 -8.74 39.67 19.18
CA LEU A 468 -8.04 40.83 19.77
C LEU A 468 -7.17 41.57 18.74
N VAL A 469 -6.44 40.86 17.88
CA VAL A 469 -5.61 41.46 16.82
C VAL A 469 -6.45 42.30 15.86
N GLN A 470 -7.65 41.82 15.50
CA GLN A 470 -8.57 42.55 14.62
C GLN A 470 -9.13 43.84 15.25
N LEU A 471 -9.04 43.97 16.57
CA LEU A 471 -9.46 45.16 17.31
C LEU A 471 -8.32 46.18 17.49
N ASP A 472 -7.17 46.02 16.83
CA ASP A 472 -6.00 46.92 16.91
C ASP A 472 -5.57 47.18 18.37
N PRO A 473 -5.00 46.16 19.04
CA PRO A 473 -4.76 46.20 20.47
C PRO A 473 -3.41 46.87 20.80
N PRO A 474 -3.18 47.35 22.03
CA PRO A 474 -1.92 47.97 22.42
C PRO A 474 -0.74 46.98 22.37
N ALA A 475 0.50 47.50 22.34
CA ALA A 475 1.72 46.70 22.12
C ALA A 475 1.87 45.50 23.08
N GLU A 476 1.48 45.63 24.35
CA GLU A 476 1.54 44.53 25.33
C GLU A 476 0.55 43.41 25.00
N THR A 477 -0.64 43.76 24.49
CA THR A 477 -1.65 42.81 24.03
C THR A 477 -1.26 42.16 22.70
N VAL A 478 -0.53 42.86 21.82
CA VAL A 478 0.05 42.26 20.60
C VAL A 478 1.01 41.13 20.97
N LYS A 479 1.84 41.34 22.00
CA LYS A 479 2.75 40.30 22.50
C LYS A 479 2.01 39.10 23.08
N LEU A 480 0.94 39.32 23.85
CA LEU A 480 0.05 38.25 24.31
C LEU A 480 -0.52 37.44 23.14
N CYS A 481 -1.02 38.11 22.09
CA CYS A 481 -1.57 37.44 20.91
C CYS A 481 -0.50 36.59 20.19
N ALA A 482 0.72 37.11 20.04
CA ALA A 482 1.84 36.37 19.45
C ALA A 482 2.22 35.12 20.27
N VAL A 483 2.22 35.21 21.60
CA VAL A 483 2.46 34.05 22.48
C VAL A 483 1.36 33.00 22.32
N VAL A 484 0.10 33.42 22.32
CA VAL A 484 -1.04 32.53 22.14
C VAL A 484 -0.97 31.80 20.79
N GLU A 485 -0.68 32.52 19.71
CA GLU A 485 -0.52 31.96 18.37
C GLU A 485 0.63 30.95 18.32
N SER A 486 1.76 31.29 18.92
CA SER A 486 2.92 30.40 19.00
C SER A 486 2.61 29.11 19.78
N ILE A 487 1.89 29.20 20.89
CA ILE A 487 1.46 28.01 21.67
C ILE A 487 0.58 27.10 20.80
N TYR A 488 -0.40 27.68 20.09
CA TYR A 488 -1.25 26.93 19.17
C TYR A 488 -0.43 26.23 18.07
N ASN A 489 0.49 26.94 17.44
CA ASN A 489 1.32 26.40 16.36
C ASN A 489 2.23 25.25 16.81
N VAL A 490 2.79 25.31 18.02
CA VAL A 490 3.61 24.21 18.57
C VAL A 490 2.76 22.96 18.80
N PHE A 491 1.59 23.10 19.44
CA PHE A 491 0.69 21.95 19.65
C PHE A 491 0.17 21.36 18.34
N ALA A 492 -0.15 22.22 17.36
CA ALA A 492 -0.53 21.78 16.02
C ALA A 492 0.62 21.02 15.34
N ALA A 493 1.87 21.51 15.43
CA ALA A 493 3.04 20.83 14.88
C ALA A 493 3.29 19.46 15.54
N LEU A 494 3.09 19.33 16.85
CA LEU A 494 3.18 18.04 17.55
C LEU A 494 2.10 17.04 17.09
N LEU A 495 0.85 17.50 16.89
CA LEU A 495 -0.23 16.66 16.35
C LEU A 495 -0.04 16.34 14.86
N ASP A 496 0.59 17.24 14.09
CA ASP A 496 0.92 16.98 12.69
C ASP A 496 1.88 15.78 12.56
N VAL A 497 2.82 15.59 13.48
CA VAL A 497 3.71 14.40 13.48
C VAL A 497 2.89 13.12 13.49
N VAL A 498 1.86 13.06 14.34
CA VAL A 498 0.93 11.95 14.45
C VAL A 498 0.20 11.69 13.13
N VAL A 499 -0.37 12.76 12.56
CA VAL A 499 -1.16 12.68 11.32
C VAL A 499 -0.29 12.24 10.15
N HIS A 500 0.89 12.84 9.98
CA HIS A 500 1.83 12.48 8.91
C HIS A 500 2.38 11.06 9.09
N PHE A 501 2.66 10.64 10.32
CA PHE A 501 3.05 9.26 10.57
C PHE A 501 1.95 8.27 10.14
N GLN A 502 0.70 8.51 10.55
CA GLN A 502 -0.42 7.61 10.24
C GLN A 502 -0.80 7.59 8.75
N ASN A 503 -0.71 8.74 8.07
CA ASN A 503 -1.16 8.89 6.69
C ASN A 503 -0.06 8.65 5.64
N ILE A 504 1.21 8.83 6.01
CA ILE A 504 2.33 8.79 5.06
C ILE A 504 3.32 7.70 5.45
N ILE A 505 3.93 7.80 6.65
CA ILE A 505 5.06 6.93 6.99
C ILE A 505 4.63 5.50 7.27
N LEU A 506 3.61 5.29 8.10
CA LEU A 506 3.14 3.95 8.46
C LEU A 506 2.63 3.17 7.23
N PRO A 507 1.78 3.72 6.34
CA PRO A 507 1.37 3.02 5.13
C PRO A 507 2.55 2.64 4.24
N GLU A 508 3.51 3.56 4.03
CA GLU A 508 4.66 3.29 3.17
C GLU A 508 5.65 2.31 3.81
N ALA A 509 5.83 2.37 5.13
CA ALA A 509 6.63 1.42 5.88
C ALA A 509 6.04 0.01 5.81
N LEU A 510 4.71 -0.14 5.96
CA LEU A 510 4.04 -1.43 5.83
C LEU A 510 4.13 -1.96 4.40
N LYS A 511 3.92 -1.10 3.40
CA LYS A 511 4.02 -1.45 1.97
C LYS A 511 5.42 -1.93 1.58
N ARG A 512 6.46 -1.29 2.10
CA ARG A 512 7.86 -1.56 1.74
C ARG A 512 8.61 -2.38 2.79
N SER A 513 7.91 -2.86 3.82
CA SER A 513 8.47 -3.57 4.98
C SER A 513 9.36 -4.76 4.63
N MET A 514 9.16 -5.31 3.42
CA MET A 514 9.82 -6.51 2.91
C MET A 514 10.80 -6.24 1.77
N GLU A 515 11.00 -4.98 1.38
CA GLU A 515 12.01 -4.65 0.39
C GLU A 515 13.40 -4.91 0.97
N MET A 516 14.27 -5.57 0.18
CA MET A 516 15.65 -5.86 0.59
C MET A 516 16.41 -4.58 0.99
N SER A 517 16.12 -3.46 0.32
CA SER A 517 16.71 -2.17 0.66
C SER A 517 16.29 -1.64 2.04
N VAL A 518 15.03 -1.87 2.44
CA VAL A 518 14.48 -1.46 3.74
C VAL A 518 15.03 -2.39 4.83
N LEU A 519 14.97 -3.70 4.62
CA LEU A 519 15.47 -4.69 5.58
C LEU A 519 16.98 -4.56 5.84
N ALA A 520 17.77 -4.33 4.79
CA ALA A 520 19.21 -4.09 4.94
C ALA A 520 19.48 -2.80 5.72
N LEU A 521 18.78 -1.71 5.39
CA LEU A 521 18.91 -0.43 6.08
C LEU A 521 18.54 -0.54 7.57
N VAL A 522 17.40 -1.18 7.87
CA VAL A 522 16.95 -1.43 9.24
C VAL A 522 17.95 -2.27 10.02
N SER A 523 18.54 -3.29 9.38
CA SER A 523 19.56 -4.13 10.00
C SER A 523 20.80 -3.30 10.34
N SER A 524 21.32 -2.52 9.39
CA SER A 524 22.47 -1.64 9.59
C SER A 524 22.23 -0.56 10.64
N MET A 525 20.99 -0.03 10.75
CA MET A 525 20.64 0.88 11.83
C MET A 525 20.76 0.22 13.21
N HIS A 526 20.39 -1.05 13.34
CA HIS A 526 20.41 -1.78 14.61
C HIS A 526 21.75 -2.47 14.91
N GLU A 527 22.78 -2.27 14.09
CA GLU A 527 24.12 -2.83 14.33
C GLU A 527 24.77 -2.18 15.55
N PRO A 528 25.18 -2.97 16.57
CA PRO A 528 25.75 -2.41 17.80
C PRO A 528 27.07 -1.67 17.53
N PRO A 529 27.32 -0.52 18.19
CA PRO A 529 28.63 0.13 18.12
C PRO A 529 29.75 -0.82 18.60
N LEU A 530 30.97 -0.60 18.11
CA LEU A 530 32.20 -1.31 18.50
C LEU A 530 32.35 -1.28 20.04
N GLY A 531 31.86 -2.33 20.72
CA GLY A 531 31.70 -2.34 22.18
C GLY A 531 30.60 -3.27 22.71
N GLY A 532 29.68 -3.74 21.85
CA GLY A 532 28.70 -4.79 22.20
C GLY A 532 27.46 -4.33 22.97
N GLN A 533 27.35 -3.03 23.26
CA GLN A 533 26.13 -2.41 23.77
C GLN A 533 25.12 -2.23 22.62
N GLY A 534 23.82 -2.40 22.89
CA GLY A 534 22.79 -2.18 21.87
C GLY A 534 22.68 -0.70 21.50
N VAL A 535 22.48 -0.38 20.21
CA VAL A 535 22.33 1.01 19.71
C VAL A 535 21.27 1.79 20.48
N VAL A 536 20.13 1.14 20.78
CA VAL A 536 19.01 1.76 21.50
C VAL A 536 19.38 2.14 22.94
N GLU A 537 20.16 1.30 23.62
CA GLU A 537 20.64 1.57 24.99
C GLU A 537 21.62 2.74 24.98
N PHE A 538 22.54 2.75 24.02
CA PHE A 538 23.52 3.82 23.84
C PHE A 538 22.85 5.18 23.56
N ILE A 539 21.86 5.22 22.65
CA ILE A 539 21.06 6.43 22.39
C ILE A 539 20.31 6.87 23.65
N GLY A 540 19.75 5.92 24.40
CA GLY A 540 19.08 6.20 25.68
C GLY A 540 20.00 6.86 26.70
N GLU A 541 21.23 6.35 26.86
CA GLU A 541 22.24 6.90 27.77
C GLU A 541 22.68 8.32 27.35
N LEU A 542 22.97 8.53 26.06
CA LEU A 542 23.29 9.85 25.51
C LEU A 542 22.15 10.85 25.73
N THR A 543 20.91 10.41 25.51
CA THR A 543 19.72 11.20 25.75
C THR A 543 19.65 11.61 27.22
N GLN A 544 19.79 10.65 28.14
CA GLN A 544 19.76 10.93 29.58
C GLN A 544 20.89 11.87 30.01
N GLN A 545 22.11 11.68 29.50
CA GLN A 545 23.24 12.57 29.79
C GLN A 545 22.99 14.00 29.32
N LEU A 546 22.41 14.18 28.12
CA LEU A 546 22.09 15.50 27.58
C LEU A 546 21.00 16.20 28.40
N HIS A 547 19.96 15.44 28.80
CA HIS A 547 18.90 15.94 29.67
C HIS A 547 19.44 16.33 31.06
N GLN A 548 20.37 15.55 31.62
CA GLN A 548 20.98 15.86 32.91
C GLN A 548 21.81 17.14 32.82
N LYS A 549 22.63 17.31 31.79
CA LYS A 549 23.40 18.55 31.56
C LYS A 549 22.51 19.78 31.43
N MET A 550 21.41 19.66 30.68
CA MET A 550 20.39 20.70 30.58
C MET A 550 19.81 21.04 31.97
N THR A 551 19.44 20.01 32.73
CA THR A 551 18.85 20.16 34.08
C THR A 551 19.81 20.82 35.06
N ASP A 552 21.10 20.51 34.96
CA ASP A 552 22.17 21.06 35.79
C ASP A 552 22.62 22.48 35.36
N GLY A 553 22.04 23.03 34.28
CA GLY A 553 22.37 24.37 33.78
C GLY A 553 23.77 24.47 33.19
N VAL A 554 24.35 23.35 32.74
CA VAL A 554 25.66 23.33 32.09
C VAL A 554 25.53 23.96 30.70
N PRO A 555 26.47 24.85 30.28
CA PRO A 555 26.47 25.37 28.91
C PRO A 555 26.50 24.23 27.89
N TYR A 556 25.72 24.38 26.83
CA TYR A 556 25.67 23.36 25.78
C TYR A 556 27.03 23.22 25.08
N GLU A 557 27.55 22.00 25.09
CA GLU A 557 28.70 21.59 24.29
C GLU A 557 28.39 20.24 23.64
N PRO A 558 28.52 20.11 22.30
CA PRO A 558 28.27 18.86 21.60
C PRO A 558 29.28 17.80 22.06
N THR A 559 28.77 16.64 22.47
CA THR A 559 29.61 15.50 22.85
C THR A 559 30.14 14.81 21.59
N PRO A 560 31.39 14.33 21.58
CA PRO A 560 31.95 13.65 20.40
C PRO A 560 31.10 12.44 19.98
N ALA A 561 30.62 11.66 20.96
CA ALA A 561 29.72 10.53 20.70
C ALA A 561 28.40 10.90 20.00
N LEU A 562 27.88 12.11 20.24
CA LEU A 562 26.67 12.59 19.57
C LEU A 562 26.94 12.97 18.12
N GLU A 563 28.07 13.64 17.86
CA GLU A 563 28.51 13.95 16.50
C GLU A 563 28.82 12.68 15.72
N ASP A 564 29.43 11.67 16.34
CA ASP A 564 29.69 10.37 15.72
C ASP A 564 28.39 9.69 15.25
N ILE A 565 27.31 9.75 16.03
CA ILE A 565 26.00 9.22 15.63
C ILE A 565 25.39 10.01 14.48
N LYS A 566 25.45 11.35 14.52
CA LYS A 566 24.94 12.20 13.43
C LYS A 566 25.65 11.87 12.12
N VAL A 567 26.97 11.76 12.15
CA VAL A 567 27.79 11.37 11.00
C VAL A 567 27.43 9.97 10.52
N ALA A 568 27.24 9.01 11.42
CA ALA A 568 26.85 7.65 11.06
C ALA A 568 25.47 7.61 10.38
N LEU A 569 24.48 8.36 10.88
CA LEU A 569 23.16 8.45 10.25
C LEU A 569 23.25 9.14 8.89
N ASP A 570 24.00 10.23 8.77
CA ASP A 570 24.21 10.93 7.50
C ASP A 570 24.92 10.01 6.49
N GLU A 571 25.94 9.26 6.90
CA GLU A 571 26.62 8.27 6.06
C GLU A 571 25.68 7.16 5.58
N LEU A 572 24.80 6.69 6.45
CA LEU A 572 23.79 5.69 6.11
C LEU A 572 22.77 6.22 5.10
N LEU A 573 22.47 7.52 5.17
CA LEU A 573 21.50 8.20 4.29
C LEU A 573 22.12 8.84 3.03
N LYS A 574 23.45 8.88 2.90
CA LYS A 574 24.13 9.40 1.70
C LYS A 574 23.65 8.68 0.44
N THR A 575 23.48 9.43 -0.65
CA THR A 575 23.14 8.87 -1.96
C THR A 575 24.38 8.28 -2.62
N ASP A 576 24.38 6.97 -2.86
CA ASP A 576 25.40 6.29 -3.67
C ASP A 576 25.03 6.37 -5.17
N ASP A 577 25.90 5.87 -6.05
CA ASP A 577 25.71 5.82 -7.52
C ASP A 577 24.39 5.14 -7.98
N THR A 578 23.69 4.45 -7.08
CA THR A 578 22.42 3.73 -7.30
C THR A 578 21.16 4.59 -7.06
N GLY A 579 21.30 5.86 -6.67
CA GLY A 579 20.18 6.75 -6.37
C GLY A 579 19.57 6.52 -4.98
N LEU A 580 18.46 7.23 -4.69
CA LEU A 580 17.81 7.18 -3.37
C LEU A 580 16.95 5.91 -3.27
N THR A 581 17.39 4.93 -2.47
CA THR A 581 16.64 3.68 -2.29
C THR A 581 15.33 3.92 -1.53
N PRO A 582 14.31 3.07 -1.71
CA PRO A 582 13.03 3.24 -1.02
C PRO A 582 13.16 3.20 0.51
N GLY A 583 14.11 2.44 1.06
CA GLY A 583 14.48 2.47 2.48
C GLY A 583 15.06 3.81 2.92
N LYS A 584 16.04 4.36 2.19
CA LYS A 584 16.62 5.67 2.49
C LYS A 584 15.55 6.78 2.47
N MET A 585 14.63 6.74 1.49
CA MET A 585 13.49 7.66 1.43
C MET A 585 12.58 7.57 2.66
N LEU A 586 12.30 6.36 3.13
CA LEU A 586 11.40 6.13 4.26
C LEU A 586 11.99 6.66 5.56
N VAL A 587 13.27 6.36 5.81
CA VAL A 587 14.00 6.84 6.99
C VAL A 587 14.18 8.36 6.95
N GLN A 588 14.52 8.92 5.79
CA GLN A 588 14.61 10.37 5.59
C GLN A 588 13.25 11.07 5.79
N GLY A 589 12.16 10.46 5.29
CA GLY A 589 10.81 10.95 5.51
C GLY A 589 10.41 10.94 6.98
N PHE A 590 10.77 9.89 7.73
CA PHE A 590 10.54 9.83 9.17
C PHE A 590 11.36 10.89 9.93
N HIS A 591 12.65 11.03 9.59
CA HIS A 591 13.53 12.03 10.19
C HIS A 591 12.98 13.46 10.01
N GLY A 592 12.42 13.76 8.84
CA GLY A 592 11.81 15.05 8.53
C GLY A 592 10.52 15.37 9.30
N LEU A 593 9.85 14.38 9.93
CA LEU A 593 8.56 14.58 10.60
C LEU A 593 8.61 15.66 11.69
N PHE A 594 9.70 15.68 12.46
CA PHE A 594 9.85 16.56 13.62
C PHE A 594 10.43 17.94 13.28
N GLY A 595 10.80 18.18 12.01
CA GLY A 595 11.43 19.44 11.59
C GLY A 595 10.54 20.67 11.82
N LYS A 596 9.23 20.54 11.54
CA LYS A 596 8.25 21.61 11.82
C LYS A 596 8.15 21.90 13.32
N THR A 597 8.08 20.85 14.15
CA THR A 597 8.03 20.96 15.61
C THR A 597 9.24 21.70 16.18
N ALA A 598 10.45 21.35 15.74
CA ALA A 598 11.66 22.03 16.17
C ALA A 598 11.65 23.52 15.78
N THR A 599 11.16 23.84 14.58
CA THR A 599 11.06 25.21 14.08
C THR A 599 10.06 26.04 14.91
N GLU A 600 8.88 25.50 15.20
CA GLU A 600 7.88 26.20 16.01
C GLU A 600 8.31 26.32 17.49
N LEU A 601 9.04 25.34 18.03
CA LEU A 601 9.61 25.42 19.38
C LEU A 601 10.67 26.53 19.51
N SER A 602 11.60 26.65 18.57
CA SER A 602 12.59 27.75 18.59
C SER A 602 11.90 29.12 18.52
N LYS A 603 10.85 29.28 17.70
CA LYS A 603 10.06 30.52 17.66
C LYS A 603 9.40 30.81 19.01
N PHE A 604 8.86 29.78 19.66
CA PHE A 604 8.26 29.92 20.98
C PHE A 604 9.29 30.32 22.04
N TYR A 605 10.48 29.73 22.04
CA TYR A 605 11.56 30.09 22.96
C TYR A 605 12.03 31.54 22.79
N ALA A 606 12.16 32.02 21.56
CA ALA A 606 12.49 33.43 21.30
C ALA A 606 11.44 34.40 21.89
N LEU A 607 10.17 34.00 21.98
CA LEU A 607 9.13 34.80 22.64
C LEU A 607 9.25 34.75 24.17
N LEU A 608 9.68 33.61 24.74
CA LEU A 608 9.86 33.45 26.19
C LEU A 608 10.95 34.37 26.75
N GLU A 609 12.06 34.57 26.03
CA GLU A 609 13.16 35.47 26.45
C GLU A 609 12.67 36.90 26.75
N GLY A 610 11.57 37.32 26.12
CA GLY A 610 10.98 38.62 26.36
C GLY A 610 10.08 38.70 27.59
N ILE A 611 9.68 37.60 28.24
CA ILE A 611 8.66 37.59 29.29
C ILE A 611 9.28 37.85 30.67
N GLY A 612 8.86 38.93 31.33
CA GLY A 612 9.37 39.30 32.66
C GLY A 612 8.89 38.35 33.77
N LEU A 613 9.81 37.96 34.66
CA LEU A 613 9.54 37.07 35.81
C LEU A 613 8.88 37.78 37.01
N GLU A 614 8.45 39.02 36.82
CA GLU A 614 7.90 39.92 37.85
C GLU A 614 6.56 39.40 38.41
N TRP A 615 5.85 38.59 37.63
CA TRP A 615 4.53 38.06 37.96
C TRP A 615 4.53 36.78 38.79
N LYS A 616 5.69 36.29 39.26
CA LYS A 616 5.80 35.09 40.12
C LYS A 616 5.05 35.19 41.45
N CYS A 617 4.59 36.37 41.84
CA CYS A 617 3.73 36.60 43.01
C CYS A 617 2.25 36.21 42.79
N VAL A 618 1.86 35.95 41.55
CA VAL A 618 0.51 35.50 41.18
C VAL A 618 0.46 33.97 41.16
N ASP A 619 -0.54 33.38 41.81
CA ASP A 619 -0.61 31.93 42.05
C ASP A 619 -0.51 31.10 40.77
N ILE A 620 -1.25 31.50 39.73
CA ILE A 620 -1.26 30.78 38.46
C ILE A 620 0.11 30.81 37.78
N VAL A 621 0.80 31.95 37.81
CA VAL A 621 2.13 32.12 37.20
C VAL A 621 3.16 31.32 37.97
N TRP A 622 3.10 31.32 39.30
CA TRP A 622 3.96 30.49 40.13
C TRP A 622 3.74 29.00 39.89
N ASN A 623 2.48 28.55 39.86
CA ASN A 623 2.13 27.15 39.62
C ASN A 623 2.65 26.69 38.25
N SER A 624 2.42 27.47 37.19
CA SER A 624 2.98 27.20 35.86
C SER A 624 4.51 27.16 35.86
N TYR A 625 5.15 28.16 36.47
CA TYR A 625 6.60 28.26 36.51
C TYR A 625 7.25 27.09 37.28
N SER A 626 6.57 26.58 38.33
CA SER A 626 7.04 25.45 39.12
C SER A 626 7.10 24.13 38.33
N LEU A 627 6.35 24.04 37.22
CA LEU A 627 6.34 22.89 36.30
C LEU A 627 7.40 23.02 35.19
N CYS A 628 7.91 24.22 34.94
CA CYS A 628 8.84 24.49 33.85
C CYS A 628 10.16 23.73 34.01
N PRO A 629 10.82 23.34 32.90
CA PRO A 629 12.18 22.83 32.95
C PRO A 629 13.12 23.82 33.68
N PRO A 630 14.04 23.34 34.52
CA PRO A 630 15.06 24.21 35.10
C PRO A 630 15.93 24.80 33.99
N HIS A 631 16.32 26.07 34.15
CA HIS A 631 17.13 26.82 33.17
C HIS A 631 16.47 26.98 31.79
N VAL A 632 15.27 27.59 31.75
CA VAL A 632 14.52 27.90 30.51
C VAL A 632 15.38 28.60 29.45
N ASP A 633 16.29 29.49 29.86
CA ASP A 633 17.19 30.24 28.98
C ASP A 633 18.19 29.34 28.21
N ALA A 634 18.42 28.11 28.67
CA ALA A 634 19.34 27.17 28.02
C ALA A 634 18.63 26.27 26.98
N LEU A 635 17.29 26.22 26.95
CA LEU A 635 16.55 25.22 26.17
C LEU A 635 16.83 25.28 24.66
N ASP A 636 16.89 26.49 24.06
CA ASP A 636 17.11 26.64 22.62
C ASP A 636 18.46 26.06 22.17
N ALA A 637 19.51 26.21 22.99
CA ALA A 637 20.84 25.67 22.69
C ALA A 637 20.86 24.14 22.60
N TYR A 638 20.02 23.46 23.40
CA TYR A 638 19.93 22.01 23.44
C TYR A 638 18.86 21.43 22.50
N LEU A 639 17.93 22.25 21.99
CA LEU A 639 16.72 21.81 21.31
C LEU A 639 17.00 20.85 20.15
N LYS A 640 17.91 21.23 19.24
CA LYS A 640 18.19 20.44 18.02
C LYS A 640 18.64 19.03 18.34
N ASP A 641 19.53 18.90 19.32
CA ASP A 641 20.17 17.63 19.66
C ASP A 641 19.28 16.74 20.52
N VAL A 642 18.49 17.32 21.42
CA VAL A 642 17.47 16.56 22.17
C VAL A 642 16.41 16.02 21.21
N MET A 643 15.90 16.86 20.30
CA MET A 643 14.93 16.44 19.29
C MET A 643 15.49 15.36 18.36
N PHE A 644 16.75 15.51 17.94
CA PHE A 644 17.45 14.51 17.13
C PHE A 644 17.50 13.15 17.82
N LEU A 645 17.98 13.09 19.07
CA LEU A 645 18.12 11.84 19.81
C LEU A 645 16.76 11.18 20.10
N GLN A 646 15.74 11.97 20.47
CA GLN A 646 14.38 11.45 20.71
C GLN A 646 13.75 10.92 19.41
N CYS A 647 13.93 11.63 18.29
CA CYS A 647 13.47 11.17 16.98
C CYS A 647 14.18 9.86 16.58
N LEU A 648 15.50 9.78 16.77
CA LEU A 648 16.28 8.59 16.46
C LEU A 648 15.84 7.39 17.32
N GLN A 649 15.64 7.59 18.63
CA GLN A 649 15.13 6.54 19.51
C GLN A 649 13.74 6.05 19.07
N CYS A 650 12.83 6.95 18.70
CA CYS A 650 11.51 6.62 18.17
C CYS A 650 11.62 5.83 16.85
N MET A 651 12.52 6.26 15.97
CA MET A 651 12.80 5.64 14.68
C MET A 651 13.26 4.19 14.85
N HIS A 652 14.17 3.89 15.80
CA HIS A 652 14.59 2.51 16.10
C HIS A 652 13.45 1.64 16.63
N GLN A 653 12.56 2.19 17.47
CA GLN A 653 11.42 1.43 17.98
C GLN A 653 10.43 1.05 16.85
N ILE A 654 10.18 1.99 15.94
CA ILE A 654 9.23 1.81 14.82
C ILE A 654 9.80 0.89 13.75
N PHE A 655 11.04 1.10 13.33
CA PHE A 655 11.69 0.26 12.34
C PHE A 655 12.33 -0.98 12.98
N SER A 656 11.58 -1.68 13.83
CA SER A 656 11.99 -2.96 14.39
C SER A 656 11.37 -4.12 13.59
N PRO A 657 12.08 -5.27 13.45
CA PRO A 657 11.57 -6.42 12.69
C PRO A 657 10.14 -6.86 13.06
N PRO A 658 9.72 -6.97 14.35
CA PRO A 658 8.37 -7.42 14.68
C PRO A 658 7.26 -6.43 14.28
N LEU A 659 7.56 -5.12 14.24
CA LEU A 659 6.59 -4.10 13.84
C LEU A 659 6.31 -4.12 12.34
N LEU A 660 7.31 -4.53 11.55
CA LEU A 660 7.24 -4.69 10.10
C LEU A 660 6.63 -6.04 9.66
N THR A 661 6.63 -7.07 10.52
CA THR A 661 6.21 -8.44 10.16
C THR A 661 4.81 -8.87 10.65
N GLY A 662 4.04 -8.04 11.35
CA GLY A 662 2.65 -8.41 11.70
C GLY A 662 2.05 -7.92 13.02
N MET A 663 2.60 -6.90 13.67
CA MET A 663 1.93 -6.26 14.81
C MET A 663 0.60 -5.62 14.37
N ALA A 664 -0.42 -5.65 15.25
CA ALA A 664 -1.65 -4.90 15.04
C ALA A 664 -1.30 -3.40 14.93
N GLU A 665 -1.81 -2.74 13.88
CA GLU A 665 -1.51 -1.33 13.53
C GLU A 665 -1.69 -0.36 14.70
N ASP A 666 -2.57 -0.71 15.64
CA ASP A 666 -2.85 0.07 16.86
C ASP A 666 -1.61 0.23 17.77
N HIS A 667 -0.67 -0.73 17.76
CA HIS A 667 0.55 -0.67 18.56
C HIS A 667 1.69 0.10 17.87
N ALA A 668 1.61 0.28 16.55
CA ALA A 668 2.63 1.01 15.80
C ALA A 668 2.66 2.52 16.13
N PHE A 669 1.57 3.01 16.72
CA PHE A 669 1.41 4.43 17.05
C PHE A 669 1.96 4.82 18.42
N LEU A 670 2.09 3.84 19.32
CA LEU A 670 2.50 4.07 20.71
C LEU A 670 3.92 4.67 20.82
N PRO A 671 4.94 4.22 20.05
CA PRO A 671 6.26 4.84 20.06
C PRO A 671 6.26 6.33 19.71
N VAL A 672 5.42 6.74 18.76
CA VAL A 672 5.29 8.16 18.36
C VAL A 672 4.66 8.98 19.47
N LYS A 673 3.59 8.47 20.11
CA LYS A 673 3.00 9.13 21.29
C LYS A 673 4.00 9.27 22.44
N HIS A 674 4.80 8.24 22.72
CA HIS A 674 5.82 8.29 23.77
C HIS A 674 6.92 9.30 23.43
N CYS A 675 7.37 9.34 22.17
CA CYS A 675 8.35 10.34 21.73
C CYS A 675 7.81 11.76 21.93
N ILE A 676 6.59 12.04 21.47
CA ILE A 676 5.95 13.35 21.65
C ILE A 676 5.74 13.68 23.13
N GLY A 677 5.30 12.72 23.94
CA GLY A 677 5.16 12.90 25.38
C GLY A 677 6.50 13.22 26.06
N THR A 678 7.59 12.61 25.61
CA THR A 678 8.94 12.88 26.13
C THR A 678 9.42 14.26 25.70
N ILE A 679 9.24 14.64 24.43
CA ILE A 679 9.51 16.00 23.93
C ILE A 679 8.75 17.01 24.80
N TYR A 680 7.44 16.82 24.96
CA TYR A 680 6.60 17.72 25.74
C TYR A 680 7.09 17.85 27.19
N ARG A 681 7.34 16.73 27.85
CA ARG A 681 7.76 16.71 29.27
C ARG A 681 9.09 17.44 29.50
N VAL A 682 10.01 17.33 28.56
CA VAL A 682 11.38 17.85 28.71
C VAL A 682 11.49 19.28 28.23
N GLN A 683 10.84 19.60 27.10
CA GLN A 683 11.06 20.85 26.37
C GLN A 683 9.94 21.87 26.58
N MET A 684 8.77 21.45 27.09
CA MET A 684 7.57 22.30 27.09
C MET A 684 6.80 22.37 28.40
N LEU A 685 6.80 21.32 29.21
CA LEU A 685 5.92 21.21 30.37
C LEU A 685 5.91 22.49 31.21
N GLY A 686 4.75 23.12 31.41
CA GLY A 686 4.61 24.36 32.19
C GLY A 686 4.89 25.65 31.41
N LEU A 687 5.66 25.61 30.32
CA LEU A 687 6.02 26.81 29.54
C LEU A 687 4.80 27.46 28.85
N PRO A 688 3.88 26.73 28.18
CA PRO A 688 2.69 27.32 27.58
C PRO A 688 1.83 28.09 28.59
N SER A 689 1.51 27.47 29.73
CA SER A 689 0.69 28.13 30.74
C SER A 689 1.42 29.27 31.44
N PHE A 690 2.74 29.16 31.64
CA PHE A 690 3.57 30.25 32.18
C PHE A 690 3.58 31.45 31.23
N ALA A 691 3.87 31.24 29.95
CA ALA A 691 3.94 32.30 28.96
C ALA A 691 2.60 33.02 28.80
N LEU A 692 1.50 32.25 28.72
CA LEU A 692 0.15 32.79 28.63
C LEU A 692 -0.22 33.59 29.87
N SER A 693 -0.04 33.02 31.07
CA SER A 693 -0.41 33.67 32.33
C SER A 693 0.41 34.91 32.62
N ALA A 694 1.72 34.90 32.40
CA ALA A 694 2.58 36.06 32.61
C ALA A 694 2.25 37.21 31.66
N CYS A 695 2.01 36.93 30.38
CA CYS A 695 1.56 37.95 29.41
C CYS A 695 0.16 38.48 29.74
N LEU A 696 -0.77 37.63 30.19
CA LEU A 696 -2.08 38.05 30.65
C LEU A 696 -1.98 38.99 31.85
N CYS A 697 -1.14 38.68 32.84
CA CYS A 697 -0.94 39.55 33.99
C CYS A 697 -0.37 40.92 33.59
N ALA A 698 0.58 40.96 32.66
CA ALA A 698 1.12 42.22 32.14
C ALA A 698 0.03 43.10 31.51
N VAL A 699 -0.82 42.52 30.67
CA VAL A 699 -1.93 43.24 30.02
C VAL A 699 -2.98 43.69 31.04
N LEU A 700 -3.39 42.80 31.97
CA LEU A 700 -4.44 43.11 32.94
C LEU A 700 -4.05 44.19 33.94
N ALA A 701 -2.74 44.36 34.22
CA ALA A 701 -2.22 45.35 35.15
C ALA A 701 -2.13 46.78 34.58
N LEU A 702 -2.36 46.97 33.28
CA LEU A 702 -2.40 48.30 32.67
C LEU A 702 -3.59 49.13 33.19
N PRO A 703 -3.39 50.42 33.54
CA PRO A 703 -4.48 51.27 34.02
C PRO A 703 -5.44 51.64 32.90
N HIS A 704 -6.74 51.41 33.11
CA HIS A 704 -7.79 52.02 32.29
C HIS A 704 -7.92 53.50 32.63
N GLY A 705 -7.69 54.38 31.65
CA GLY A 705 -8.07 55.80 31.77
C GLY A 705 -7.36 56.56 32.90
N GLY A 706 -6.07 56.85 32.73
CA GLY A 706 -5.39 58.04 33.27
C GLY A 706 -5.26 58.24 34.79
N SER A 707 -5.86 57.40 35.64
CA SER A 707 -5.71 57.52 37.10
C SER A 707 -4.78 56.44 37.63
N GLN A 708 -3.59 56.89 38.05
CA GLN A 708 -2.54 56.07 38.64
C GLN A 708 -3.06 55.26 39.83
N SER A 709 -3.27 53.95 39.66
CA SER A 709 -3.24 53.00 40.78
C SER A 709 -1.79 52.57 41.02
N GLN A 710 -0.96 53.52 41.46
CA GLN A 710 0.39 53.27 42.00
C GLN A 710 0.35 52.45 43.33
N LEU A 711 -0.83 52.04 43.80
CA LEU A 711 -1.04 51.29 45.04
C LEU A 711 -0.99 49.77 44.88
N LEU A 712 -0.77 49.24 43.67
CA LEU A 712 -0.91 47.82 43.37
C LEU A 712 0.40 47.01 43.39
N LEU A 713 1.58 47.53 43.75
CA LEU A 713 2.81 46.71 43.81
C LEU A 713 3.27 46.31 45.23
N ASP A 714 2.72 46.91 46.29
CA ASP A 714 3.35 46.84 47.63
C ASP A 714 2.76 45.84 48.65
N THR A 715 1.84 44.94 48.25
CA THR A 715 1.24 43.96 49.18
C THR A 715 1.55 42.50 48.80
N PRO A 716 2.28 41.74 49.67
CA PRO A 716 2.75 40.37 49.41
C PRO A 716 1.68 39.30 49.77
N ALA A 717 0.42 39.52 49.39
CA ALA A 717 -0.59 38.46 49.46
C ALA A 717 -0.62 37.76 48.10
N SER A 718 -0.67 36.43 48.08
CA SER A 718 -0.75 35.66 46.83
C SER A 718 -2.00 36.11 46.07
N ARG A 719 -1.79 36.61 44.85
CA ARG A 719 -2.84 37.23 44.04
C ARG A 719 -3.41 36.21 43.08
N THR A 720 -4.71 36.21 42.93
CA THR A 720 -5.40 35.40 41.93
C THR A 720 -5.51 36.18 40.62
N LEU A 721 -5.54 35.48 39.48
CA LEU A 721 -5.75 36.10 38.17
C LEU A 721 -7.07 36.88 38.11
N GLU A 722 -8.09 36.39 38.83
CA GLU A 722 -9.41 37.01 38.96
C GLU A 722 -9.32 38.41 39.60
N SER A 723 -8.48 38.58 40.63
CA SER A 723 -8.28 39.88 41.29
C SER A 723 -7.67 40.95 40.39
N LEU A 724 -6.94 40.56 39.34
CA LEU A 724 -6.40 41.48 38.33
C LEU A 724 -7.45 41.81 37.25
N SER A 725 -8.47 40.97 37.08
CA SER A 725 -9.55 41.18 36.11
C SER A 725 -10.68 42.06 36.63
N ASP A 726 -10.79 42.31 37.94
CA ASP A 726 -11.85 43.13 38.56
C ASP A 726 -11.91 44.58 38.03
N GLY A 727 -10.82 45.08 37.44
CA GLY A 727 -10.76 46.40 36.80
C GLY A 727 -11.25 46.46 35.35
N TRP A 728 -11.59 45.32 34.75
CA TRP A 728 -12.02 45.20 33.35
C TRP A 728 -13.54 44.93 33.29
N GLU A 729 -14.35 45.98 33.14
CA GLU A 729 -15.81 45.83 33.03
C GLU A 729 -16.23 45.36 31.63
N ALA A 730 -16.71 44.11 31.54
CA ALA A 730 -17.29 43.55 30.32
C ALA A 730 -18.83 43.69 30.31
N SER A 731 -19.43 43.99 29.15
CA SER A 731 -20.88 44.00 29.00
C SER A 731 -21.42 42.56 28.93
N SER A 732 -22.65 42.34 29.42
CA SER A 732 -23.29 41.02 29.35
C SER A 732 -23.37 40.49 27.91
N GLU A 733 -23.64 41.39 26.96
CA GLU A 733 -23.69 41.07 25.52
C GLU A 733 -22.32 40.62 24.99
N ALA A 734 -21.24 41.32 25.36
CA ALA A 734 -19.88 40.96 24.96
C ALA A 734 -19.45 39.61 25.54
N VAL A 735 -19.75 39.35 26.82
CA VAL A 735 -19.46 38.06 27.47
C VAL A 735 -20.22 36.92 26.78
N LEU A 736 -21.49 37.11 26.42
CA LEU A 736 -22.27 36.10 25.71
C LEU A 736 -21.73 35.83 24.30
N ALA A 737 -21.34 36.87 23.56
CA ALA A 737 -20.77 36.73 22.22
C ALA A 737 -19.42 36.00 22.25
N VAL A 738 -18.55 36.34 23.20
CA VAL A 738 -17.26 35.66 23.40
C VAL A 738 -17.44 34.20 23.82
N ARG A 739 -18.40 33.90 24.71
CA ARG A 739 -18.74 32.51 25.04
C ARG A 739 -19.29 31.72 23.87
N SER A 740 -20.07 32.37 22.98
CA SER A 740 -20.51 31.76 21.72
C SER A 740 -19.32 31.43 20.83
N LEU A 741 -18.35 32.35 20.71
CA LEU A 741 -17.10 32.14 19.98
C LEU A 741 -16.28 30.98 20.55
N GLU A 742 -16.12 30.89 21.87
CA GLU A 742 -15.47 29.76 22.53
C GLU A 742 -16.15 28.42 22.20
N SER A 743 -17.48 28.38 22.32
CA SER A 743 -18.28 27.19 22.03
C SER A 743 -18.14 26.77 20.56
N ALA A 744 -18.17 27.74 19.65
CA ALA A 744 -18.03 27.50 18.23
C ALA A 744 -16.64 26.96 17.87
N GLN A 745 -15.58 27.44 18.52
CA GLN A 745 -14.23 26.92 18.29
C GLN A 745 -14.07 25.49 18.82
N ARG A 746 -14.63 25.18 19.99
CA ARG A 746 -14.66 23.81 20.51
C ARG A 746 -15.43 22.88 19.59
N HIS A 747 -16.56 23.35 19.06
CA HIS A 747 -17.36 22.63 18.08
C HIS A 747 -16.57 22.31 16.80
N ARG A 748 -15.89 23.32 16.24
CA ARG A 748 -15.02 23.14 15.06
C ARG A 748 -13.91 22.12 15.33
N ASP A 749 -13.32 22.12 16.51
CA ASP A 749 -12.30 21.13 16.88
C ASP A 749 -12.88 19.70 16.93
N VAL A 750 -14.09 19.53 17.49
CA VAL A 750 -14.80 18.23 17.46
C VAL A 750 -15.04 17.77 16.02
N LEU A 751 -15.56 18.64 15.15
CA LEU A 751 -15.79 18.31 13.74
C LEU A 751 -14.48 17.91 13.04
N ARG A 752 -13.39 18.67 13.25
CA ARG A 752 -12.07 18.36 12.70
C ARG A 752 -11.56 16.99 13.15
N ARG A 753 -11.72 16.65 14.44
CA ARG A 753 -11.32 15.33 14.97
C ARG A 753 -12.15 14.21 14.36
N LEU A 754 -13.46 14.42 14.18
CA LEU A 754 -14.34 13.44 13.53
C LEU A 754 -13.94 13.23 12.06
N ASP A 755 -13.60 14.30 11.33
CA ASP A 755 -13.11 14.21 9.95
C ASP A 755 -11.80 13.42 9.85
N GLN A 756 -10.87 13.69 10.77
CA GLN A 756 -9.61 12.95 10.85
C GLN A 756 -9.85 11.46 11.17
N ALA A 757 -10.69 11.17 12.17
CA ALA A 757 -11.03 9.80 12.55
C ALA A 757 -11.73 9.05 11.39
N GLU A 758 -12.64 9.71 10.69
CA GLU A 758 -13.32 9.19 9.50
C GLU A 758 -12.31 8.83 8.40
N GLY A 759 -11.39 9.73 8.09
CA GLY A 759 -10.32 9.51 7.11
C GLY A 759 -9.42 8.32 7.49
N LEU A 760 -8.95 8.28 8.73
CA LEU A 760 -8.08 7.22 9.24
C LEU A 760 -8.77 5.85 9.23
N LEU A 761 -10.02 5.78 9.69
CA LEU A 761 -10.80 4.54 9.69
C LEU A 761 -11.05 4.02 8.28
N ARG A 762 -11.26 4.90 7.28
CA ARG A 762 -11.40 4.48 5.88
C ARG A 762 -10.12 3.88 5.32
N VAL A 763 -8.98 4.50 5.60
CA VAL A 763 -7.67 3.98 5.16
C VAL A 763 -7.41 2.61 5.81
N ARG A 764 -7.68 2.49 7.12
CA ARG A 764 -7.56 1.22 7.85
C ARG A 764 -8.52 0.15 7.30
N LEU A 765 -9.78 0.50 7.06
CA LEU A 765 -10.77 -0.40 6.46
C LEU A 765 -10.27 -0.96 5.12
N HIS A 766 -9.76 -0.09 4.26
CA HIS A 766 -9.22 -0.50 2.96
C HIS A 766 -8.05 -1.48 3.13
N ARG A 767 -7.11 -1.21 4.03
CA ARG A 767 -6.00 -2.14 4.33
C ARG A 767 -6.49 -3.49 4.89
N CYS A 768 -7.43 -3.47 5.83
CA CYS A 768 -8.02 -4.70 6.39
C CYS A 768 -8.73 -5.52 5.30
N GLN A 769 -9.44 -4.86 4.38
CA GLN A 769 -10.08 -5.52 3.24
C GLN A 769 -9.05 -6.17 2.30
N LEU A 770 -7.94 -5.49 2.00
CA LEU A 770 -6.86 -6.07 1.19
C LEU A 770 -6.22 -7.27 1.90
N ARG A 771 -5.96 -7.19 3.21
CA ARG A 771 -5.43 -8.33 3.99
C ARG A 771 -6.40 -9.50 4.04
N LEU A 772 -7.69 -9.24 4.23
CA LEU A 772 -8.74 -10.27 4.22
C LEU A 772 -8.82 -10.97 2.86
N ALA A 773 -8.78 -10.21 1.77
CA ALA A 773 -8.78 -10.75 0.41
C ALA A 773 -7.51 -11.58 0.13
N ALA A 774 -6.34 -11.07 0.50
CA ALA A 774 -5.06 -11.78 0.39
C ALA A 774 -5.08 -13.11 1.17
N HIS A 775 -5.55 -13.07 2.42
CA HIS A 775 -5.69 -14.25 3.27
C HIS A 775 -6.67 -15.26 2.67
N HIS A 776 -7.78 -14.80 2.11
CA HIS A 776 -8.73 -15.65 1.43
C HIS A 776 -8.12 -16.36 0.21
N TRP A 777 -7.32 -15.66 -0.60
CA TRP A 777 -6.65 -16.26 -1.75
C TRP A 777 -5.53 -17.24 -1.35
N LEU A 778 -4.75 -16.93 -0.32
CA LEU A 778 -3.68 -17.80 0.17
C LEU A 778 -4.21 -19.10 0.79
N HIS A 779 -5.42 -19.07 1.36
CA HIS A 779 -6.00 -20.18 2.11
C HIS A 779 -7.34 -20.68 1.53
N GLU A 780 -7.56 -20.51 0.22
CA GLU A 780 -8.79 -20.94 -0.48
C GLU A 780 -9.13 -22.43 -0.23
N GLU A 781 -8.11 -23.25 0.00
CA GLU A 781 -8.23 -24.70 0.24
C GLU A 781 -8.68 -25.06 1.65
N ALA A 782 -8.38 -24.19 2.62
CA ALA A 782 -8.72 -24.39 4.03
C ALA A 782 -9.99 -23.63 4.45
N LEU A 783 -10.37 -22.59 3.70
CA LEU A 783 -11.52 -21.73 4.00
C LEU A 783 -12.78 -22.19 3.24
N PRO A 784 -13.97 -22.09 3.85
CA PRO A 784 -15.23 -22.37 3.15
C PRO A 784 -15.46 -21.34 2.04
N ASN A 785 -15.83 -21.83 0.86
CA ASN A 785 -16.10 -20.98 -0.30
C ASN A 785 -17.27 -20.00 0.01
N PRO A 786 -17.17 -18.69 -0.32
CA PRO A 786 -18.18 -17.68 0.03
C PRO A 786 -19.55 -17.89 -0.62
N GLY A 787 -19.69 -18.88 -1.51
CA GLY A 787 -20.96 -19.30 -2.12
C GLY A 787 -21.64 -20.51 -1.47
N GLY A 788 -21.14 -21.06 -0.36
CA GLY A 788 -21.72 -22.25 0.28
C GLY A 788 -21.66 -23.53 -0.56
N GLN A 789 -21.11 -23.47 -1.77
CA GLN A 789 -20.63 -24.64 -2.50
C GLN A 789 -19.33 -25.05 -1.85
N THR A 790 -19.43 -25.94 -0.87
CA THR A 790 -18.40 -26.94 -0.69
C THR A 790 -18.07 -27.44 -2.09
N LEU A 791 -16.84 -27.21 -2.57
CA LEU A 791 -16.31 -28.09 -3.58
C LEU A 791 -16.59 -29.50 -3.02
N PRO A 792 -17.28 -30.37 -3.78
CA PRO A 792 -17.63 -31.68 -3.26
C PRO A 792 -16.33 -32.27 -2.72
N ALA A 793 -16.38 -32.70 -1.45
CA ALA A 793 -15.27 -33.39 -0.82
C ALA A 793 -14.66 -34.32 -1.86
N ARG A 794 -13.42 -34.03 -2.28
CA ARG A 794 -12.70 -34.90 -3.20
C ARG A 794 -12.21 -36.11 -2.45
#